data_AF-A0A978UYW8-F1
#
_entry.id   AF-A0A978UYW8-F1
#
_cell.length_a   1.000
_cell.length_b   1.000
_cell.length_c   1.000
_cell.angle_alpha   90.00
_cell.angle_beta   90.00
_cell.angle_gamma   90.00
#
_symmetry.space_group_name_H-M   'P 1'
#
loop_
_entity.id
_entity.type
_entity.pdbx_description
1 polymer ?
#
loop_
_entity_poly.entity_id
_entity_poly.type
_entity_poly.pdbx_seq_one_letter_code
_entity_poly.pdbx_strand_id
1 'polypeptide(L)'
;MACDKGFSSSYMLLKPEEVKLFDLIHILFSSDIEKRNFIDAPKGTEEKFTHRWLIFLSIAVQKMLQFVSKPLSSIGSGAEMFLNLLSSNGSFGKLVLNFLRELDKTIKHGDGNYNAVLSMMASKVSYENKALIETTVKDHWEMEFLGSYDYWNDYQDKATTQAFLLRDKTEDHDTIVVAFRGTEPFDADAWCSDFDISWYELQGVGKIHGGFMKALGLQKCVGWPKEASQPQDKNRPPLAYYAIRDMLKDLLQQSDKTKYILTGHSLGGALAILFPAILALHEEKLLLDRLEGVYTFGQPRVGDKSFCLFMEKQLKENGIPYFRFVYGNDIVPRLPYDDKALMFKHFGTCLYYNRKYQVKVVPEEPNKNYFSPLGAIPMMINAIGELVRSFTIPYKKGKDYKEGGLMRVFRVIGLIVPGMPAHSPQDYVNATRPIDQIRLTQITENLGLLLGPLKRALLQSKWEADKKLTQSRLSKINAAFSNQALRKKSGSGGLVGIVDHTDLSYMILKPEEVGFFDLIHILWSSKVEDRKFIDRPEGIQLEEISFRRRWILFISILVQKILLFVSKPMLWFGSRIEIFLNLLSINRNLGVLLLNIFRGKMEKAPDETSPKFLSFIGNFDKRVELDSTIKYGDPKYFAALSMMASKASYENKAYIQTVVTDHWKMECLGSFDFWNDYQEKATTQAFLLRDKNEEHDTIVVAFRGTEPFDADAWCSDFDISWYELFGVGKIHGGFMKALGLQKNIGWPKQLQPNHTRPADDLAYYAIREMLKGLLSQNAKAKYILTGHSLGGALAILFPAILVLHEEAELLERLEGVYTFGQPRVGDEKFGKFMEMKLKEHSIKYYRFVYGNDMVPRLPYDDKALLFKHFGTCLYYNRHYHGKVVEEEPNKNYFSPLGAIPMMVNAFFELIRSFTIAYKKGPGYKEGCFLRVFRIIGLVMPGISAHSTQDYVNATRLGSSDVFLSHNEPSSIEEVV
;
A
#
# COMPACT_ATOMS: atom_id res chain seq x y z
N MET A 1 0.37 15.05 39.09
CA MET A 1 1.64 14.63 39.71
C MET A 1 2.47 13.95 38.64
N ALA A 2 3.75 14.32 38.49
CA ALA A 2 4.65 13.62 37.59
C ALA A 2 4.85 12.19 38.09
N CYS A 3 4.67 11.21 37.19
CA CYS A 3 4.78 9.78 37.50
C CYS A 3 6.25 9.44 37.81
N ASP A 4 6.55 9.01 39.03
CA ASP A 4 7.87 8.48 39.38
C ASP A 4 8.03 7.10 38.71
N LYS A 5 9.08 6.94 37.90
CA LYS A 5 9.41 5.72 37.15
C LYS A 5 10.56 4.95 37.79
N GLY A 6 10.80 5.16 39.08
CA GLY A 6 11.89 4.53 39.85
C GLY A 6 11.94 3.00 39.85
N PHE A 7 10.93 2.31 39.32
CA PHE A 7 10.95 0.84 39.14
C PHE A 7 11.82 0.38 37.96
N SER A 8 12.15 1.26 37.02
CA SER A 8 12.93 0.94 35.82
C SER A 8 14.29 1.62 35.88
N SER A 9 15.37 0.87 35.63
CA SER A 9 16.72 1.42 35.65
C SER A 9 16.98 2.38 34.47
N SER A 10 16.26 2.20 33.36
CA SER A 10 16.25 3.07 32.18
C SER A 10 15.02 2.77 31.34
N TYR A 11 14.52 3.72 30.54
CA TYR A 11 13.35 3.50 29.70
C TYR A 11 13.35 4.43 28.48
N MET A 12 12.58 4.07 27.45
CA MET A 12 12.26 4.95 26.33
C MET A 12 10.81 4.71 25.93
N LEU A 13 9.94 5.72 26.09
CA LEU A 13 8.52 5.61 25.75
C LEU A 13 8.16 6.62 24.68
N LEU A 14 7.55 6.12 23.61
CA LEU A 14 6.99 6.93 22.55
C LEU A 14 5.55 7.30 22.91
N LYS A 15 5.18 8.56 22.69
CA LYS A 15 3.82 9.08 22.87
C LYS A 15 3.30 9.60 21.53
N PRO A 16 2.87 8.71 20.61
CA PRO A 16 2.46 9.09 19.26
C PRO A 16 1.39 10.18 19.26
N GLU A 17 0.45 10.15 20.21
CA GLU A 17 -0.61 11.14 20.40
C GLU A 17 -0.08 12.59 20.46
N GLU A 18 1.02 12.79 21.19
CA GLU A 18 1.62 14.11 21.46
C GLU A 18 2.53 14.58 20.32
N VAL A 19 2.78 13.72 19.32
CA VAL A 19 3.65 14.02 18.19
C VAL A 19 2.94 14.93 17.20
N LYS A 20 3.46 16.15 17.05
CA LYS A 20 3.17 16.99 15.88
C LYS A 20 4.07 16.59 14.72
N LEU A 21 3.65 16.86 13.48
CA LEU A 21 4.44 16.53 12.28
C LEU A 21 5.88 17.10 12.34
N PHE A 22 6.04 18.30 12.91
CA PHE A 22 7.33 18.96 13.08
C PHE A 22 8.22 18.26 14.12
N ASP A 23 7.61 17.78 15.21
CA ASP A 23 8.27 17.04 16.28
C ASP A 23 8.82 15.70 15.78
N LEU A 24 8.06 15.01 14.92
CA LEU A 24 8.46 13.77 14.26
C LEU A 24 9.68 13.96 13.37
N ILE A 25 9.69 15.03 12.56
CA ILE A 25 10.81 15.33 11.67
C ILE A 25 12.05 15.68 12.50
N HIS A 26 11.91 16.50 13.54
CA HIS A 26 13.03 16.97 14.37
C HIS A 26 13.81 15.83 15.06
N ILE A 27 13.19 14.66 15.25
CA ILE A 27 13.88 13.50 15.84
C ILE A 27 15.07 13.02 15.01
N LEU A 28 15.04 13.17 13.69
CA LEU A 28 16.10 12.64 12.80
C LEU A 28 17.44 13.38 12.97
N PHE A 29 17.46 14.42 13.80
CA PHE A 29 18.38 15.53 13.65
C PHE A 29 19.02 16.05 14.93
N SER A 30 18.36 15.84 16.06
CA SER A 30 18.93 16.05 17.38
C SER A 30 19.17 14.69 18.02
N SER A 31 20.38 14.44 18.54
CA SER A 31 20.70 13.23 19.29
C SER A 31 19.99 13.21 20.65
N ASP A 32 19.73 14.39 21.21
CA ASP A 32 18.99 14.61 22.47
C ASP A 32 17.50 14.30 22.30
N ILE A 33 17.15 13.02 22.35
CA ILE A 33 15.76 12.57 22.19
C ILE A 33 14.89 12.89 23.42
N GLU A 34 15.49 13.06 24.60
CA GLU A 34 14.79 13.41 25.86
C GLU A 34 14.16 14.80 25.89
N LYS A 35 14.62 15.73 25.05
CA LYS A 35 14.08 17.11 24.98
C LYS A 35 12.76 17.15 24.21
N ARG A 36 12.27 16.00 23.73
CA ARG A 36 11.08 15.87 22.91
C ARG A 36 9.89 15.53 23.79
N ASN A 37 8.83 16.33 23.72
CA ASN A 37 7.63 16.11 24.51
C ASN A 37 7.01 14.72 24.30
N PHE A 38 7.16 14.17 23.09
CA PHE A 38 6.63 12.87 22.69
C PHE A 38 7.56 11.66 22.95
N ILE A 39 8.77 11.88 23.49
CA ILE A 39 9.68 10.82 23.90
C ILE A 39 10.00 11.01 25.36
N ASP A 40 9.63 10.03 26.16
CA ASP A 40 9.90 10.04 27.58
C ASP A 40 11.07 9.08 27.85
N ALA A 41 12.22 9.64 28.22
CA ALA A 41 13.47 8.93 28.50
C ALA A 41 14.29 9.67 29.60
N PRO A 42 15.22 8.99 30.30
CA PRO A 42 16.11 9.63 31.28
C PRO A 42 16.97 10.76 30.68
N LYS A 43 17.33 11.77 31.49
CA LYS A 43 18.20 12.90 31.08
C LYS A 43 19.61 12.41 30.69
N GLY A 44 20.17 12.93 29.60
CA GLY A 44 21.45 12.55 29.01
C GLY A 44 21.41 11.40 27.97
N THR A 45 20.25 10.97 27.51
CA THR A 45 20.07 9.92 26.49
C THR A 45 20.28 10.47 25.07
N GLU A 46 21.48 10.23 24.53
CA GLU A 46 21.79 10.49 23.12
C GLU A 46 21.62 9.23 22.25
N GLU A 47 20.88 9.35 21.13
CA GLU A 47 20.64 8.23 20.21
C GLU A 47 21.31 8.40 18.84
N LYS A 48 21.81 7.30 18.28
CA LYS A 48 22.42 7.29 16.94
C LYS A 48 21.37 7.55 15.88
N PHE A 49 21.79 8.03 14.71
CA PHE A 49 20.87 8.34 13.60
C PHE A 49 19.99 7.13 13.19
N THR A 50 20.54 5.93 13.16
CA THR A 50 19.80 4.69 12.86
C THR A 50 18.66 4.43 13.84
N HIS A 51 18.86 4.73 15.13
CA HIS A 51 17.82 4.62 16.15
C HIS A 51 16.74 5.67 15.98
N ARG A 52 17.15 6.92 15.75
CA ARG A 52 16.23 8.04 15.52
C ARG A 52 15.38 7.83 14.26
N TRP A 53 15.95 7.23 13.21
CA TRP A 53 15.23 6.81 12.01
C TRP A 53 14.17 5.74 12.27
N LEU A 54 14.48 4.77 13.13
CA LEU A 54 13.52 3.72 13.49
C LEU A 54 12.42 4.24 14.41
N ILE A 55 12.74 5.17 15.33
CA ILE A 55 11.72 5.89 16.12
C ILE A 55 10.81 6.71 15.20
N PHE A 56 11.39 7.43 14.22
CA PHE A 56 10.63 8.14 13.20
C PHE A 56 9.69 7.19 12.43
N LEU A 57 10.21 6.06 11.94
CA LEU A 57 9.43 5.09 11.17
C LEU A 57 8.30 4.48 12.01
N SER A 58 8.61 4.09 13.25
CA SER A 58 7.65 3.56 14.23
C SER A 58 6.50 4.54 14.45
N ILE A 59 6.80 5.81 14.77
CA ILE A 59 5.78 6.83 15.00
C ILE A 59 5.01 7.18 13.71
N ALA A 60 5.68 7.22 12.56
CA ALA A 60 5.04 7.50 11.27
C ALA A 60 4.02 6.41 10.91
N VAL A 61 4.39 5.13 11.08
CA VAL A 61 3.48 4.00 10.87
C VAL A 61 2.34 4.02 11.88
N GLN A 62 2.62 4.29 13.16
CA GLN A 62 1.57 4.43 14.18
C GLN A 62 0.59 5.58 13.85
N LYS A 63 1.07 6.76 13.45
CA LYS A 63 0.21 7.86 13.02
C LYS A 63 -0.63 7.52 11.79
N MET A 64 -0.05 6.79 10.84
CA MET A 64 -0.78 6.30 9.66
C MET A 64 -1.85 5.29 10.04
N LEU A 65 -1.53 4.33 10.91
CA LEU A 65 -2.45 3.31 11.42
C LEU A 65 -3.58 3.94 12.25
N GLN A 66 -3.28 4.88 13.14
CA GLN A 66 -4.27 5.67 13.90
C GLN A 66 -5.18 6.49 12.97
N PHE A 67 -4.63 7.03 11.87
CA PHE A 67 -5.43 7.74 10.87
C PHE A 67 -6.43 6.81 10.16
N VAL A 68 -6.04 5.54 9.94
CA VAL A 68 -6.91 4.53 9.31
C VAL A 68 -7.65 3.64 10.31
N SER A 69 -7.51 3.83 11.63
CA SER A 69 -7.99 2.86 12.63
C SER A 69 -9.50 2.78 12.73
N LYS A 70 -10.17 3.92 12.88
CA LYS A 70 -11.64 4.01 12.86
C LYS A 70 -12.25 3.42 11.59
N PRO A 71 -11.74 3.76 10.38
CA PRO A 71 -12.29 3.16 9.18
C PRO A 71 -11.97 1.68 8.99
N LEU A 72 -10.77 1.22 9.37
CA LEU A 72 -10.39 -0.19 9.29
C LEU A 72 -11.21 -1.05 10.26
N SER A 73 -11.44 -0.58 11.48
CA SER A 73 -12.32 -1.22 12.48
C SER A 73 -13.77 -1.29 12.01
N SER A 74 -14.26 -0.25 11.32
CA SER A 74 -15.61 -0.25 10.71
C SER A 74 -15.73 -1.24 9.55
N ILE A 75 -14.68 -1.40 8.75
CA ILE A 75 -14.58 -2.43 7.70
C ILE A 75 -14.56 -3.83 8.33
N GLY A 76 -13.78 -4.02 9.40
CA GLY A 76 -13.75 -5.26 10.18
C GLY A 76 -15.14 -5.63 10.69
N SER A 77 -15.82 -4.69 11.36
CA SER A 77 -17.18 -4.86 11.87
C SER A 77 -18.20 -5.15 10.77
N GLY A 78 -18.09 -4.47 9.61
CA GLY A 78 -18.97 -4.69 8.46
C GLY A 78 -18.73 -6.05 7.77
N ALA A 79 -17.47 -6.47 7.67
CA ALA A 79 -17.10 -7.80 7.17
C ALA A 79 -17.56 -8.89 8.12
N GLU A 80 -17.39 -8.70 9.43
CA GLU A 80 -17.86 -9.60 10.48
C GLU A 80 -19.39 -9.70 10.48
N MET A 81 -20.11 -8.57 10.40
CA MET A 81 -21.56 -8.55 10.27
C MET A 81 -22.04 -9.28 9.01
N PHE A 82 -21.36 -9.08 7.88
CA PHE A 82 -21.66 -9.78 6.61
C PHE A 82 -21.38 -11.28 6.71
N LEU A 83 -20.29 -11.69 7.37
CA LEU A 83 -19.95 -13.08 7.62
C LEU A 83 -20.93 -13.75 8.60
N ASN A 84 -21.37 -13.03 9.63
CA ASN A 84 -22.41 -13.47 10.57
C ASN A 84 -23.77 -13.63 9.87
N LEU A 85 -24.12 -12.73 8.94
CA LEU A 85 -25.30 -12.84 8.06
C LEU A 85 -25.24 -14.00 7.07
N LEU A 86 -24.04 -14.38 6.61
CA LEU A 86 -23.83 -15.57 5.77
C LEU A 86 -23.86 -16.87 6.60
N SER A 87 -23.38 -16.81 7.84
CA SER A 87 -23.43 -17.88 8.84
C SER A 87 -24.87 -18.24 9.22
N SER A 88 -25.72 -17.24 9.43
CA SER A 88 -27.15 -17.42 9.79
C SER A 88 -28.01 -18.01 8.67
N ASN A 89 -27.50 -18.08 7.43
CA ASN A 89 -28.20 -18.63 6.25
C ASN A 89 -27.78 -20.09 5.92
N GLY A 90 -27.26 -20.83 6.89
CA GLY A 90 -27.26 -22.30 6.92
C GLY A 90 -26.17 -23.04 6.13
N SER A 91 -25.58 -22.46 5.09
CA SER A 91 -24.56 -23.18 4.28
C SER A 91 -23.12 -23.02 4.78
N PHE A 92 -22.80 -21.96 5.51
CA PHE A 92 -21.44 -21.69 6.03
C PHE A 92 -21.24 -22.21 7.46
N GLY A 93 -22.31 -22.32 8.26
CA GLY A 93 -22.27 -22.88 9.61
C GLY A 93 -21.73 -24.32 9.65
N LYS A 94 -22.04 -25.17 8.65
CA LYS A 94 -21.44 -26.51 8.51
C LYS A 94 -19.92 -26.48 8.22
N LEU A 95 -19.40 -25.41 7.63
CA LEU A 95 -17.97 -25.24 7.35
C LEU A 95 -17.20 -24.89 8.64
N VAL A 96 -17.74 -23.97 9.44
CA VAL A 96 -17.23 -23.63 10.78
C VAL A 96 -17.33 -24.84 11.71
N LEU A 97 -18.45 -25.57 11.68
CA LEU A 97 -18.66 -26.79 12.49
C LEU A 97 -17.70 -27.95 12.10
N ASN A 98 -17.39 -28.12 10.81
CA ASN A 98 -16.42 -29.11 10.35
C ASN A 98 -14.97 -28.72 10.67
N PHE A 99 -14.69 -27.41 10.80
CA PHE A 99 -13.38 -26.84 11.07
C PHE A 99 -13.05 -26.77 12.58
N LEU A 100 -14.06 -26.63 13.44
CA LEU A 100 -13.94 -26.71 14.90
C LEU A 100 -13.84 -28.16 15.41
N ARG A 101 -14.29 -29.13 14.61
CA ARG A 101 -14.10 -30.58 14.82
C ARG A 101 -12.67 -31.07 14.50
N GLU A 102 -11.74 -30.21 14.08
CA GLU A 102 -10.37 -30.56 13.64
C GLU A 102 -9.31 -30.61 14.77
N LEU A 103 -9.68 -30.91 16.01
CA LEU A 103 -8.69 -31.62 16.84
C LEU A 103 -8.74 -33.06 16.33
N ASP A 104 -7.86 -33.32 15.34
CA ASP A 104 -7.83 -34.54 14.56
C ASP A 104 -7.95 -35.75 15.50
N LYS A 105 -8.99 -36.59 15.30
CA LYS A 105 -9.24 -37.81 16.11
C LYS A 105 -8.07 -38.81 16.07
N THR A 106 -7.02 -38.51 15.31
CA THR A 106 -5.80 -39.31 15.16
C THR A 106 -4.66 -38.93 16.11
N ILE A 107 -4.68 -37.75 16.76
CA ILE A 107 -3.60 -37.31 17.66
C ILE A 107 -3.95 -37.71 19.10
N LYS A 108 -3.13 -38.55 19.70
CA LYS A 108 -3.36 -39.06 21.06
C LYS A 108 -2.35 -38.45 22.04
N HIS A 109 -2.76 -38.37 23.31
CA HIS A 109 -1.83 -38.18 24.42
C HIS A 109 -0.64 -39.15 24.29
N GLY A 110 0.58 -38.60 24.29
CA GLY A 110 1.82 -39.36 24.08
C GLY A 110 2.49 -39.22 22.71
N ASP A 111 1.82 -38.61 21.71
CA ASP A 111 2.49 -38.20 20.48
C ASP A 111 3.44 -37.02 20.76
N GLY A 112 4.66 -37.07 20.20
CA GLY A 112 5.72 -36.07 20.46
C GLY A 112 5.37 -34.62 20.08
N ASN A 113 4.24 -34.40 19.38
CA ASN A 113 3.77 -33.08 18.94
C ASN A 113 2.43 -32.67 19.57
N TYR A 114 1.83 -33.48 20.46
CA TYR A 114 0.50 -33.23 21.02
C TYR A 114 0.37 -31.83 21.63
N ASN A 115 1.27 -31.49 22.55
CA ASN A 115 1.29 -30.18 23.22
C ASN A 115 1.41 -29.01 22.24
N ALA A 116 2.16 -29.16 21.13
CA ALA A 116 2.29 -28.13 20.11
C ALA A 116 0.99 -27.94 19.30
N VAL A 117 0.30 -29.03 18.95
CA VAL A 117 -0.97 -28.98 18.22
C VAL A 117 -2.08 -28.40 19.09
N LEU A 118 -2.20 -28.88 20.33
CA LEU A 118 -3.15 -28.35 21.31
C LEU A 118 -2.92 -26.86 21.55
N SER A 119 -1.65 -26.46 21.71
CA SER A 119 -1.26 -25.05 21.87
C SER A 119 -1.65 -24.19 20.67
N MET A 120 -1.44 -24.67 19.44
CA MET A 120 -1.83 -23.92 18.24
C MET A 120 -3.35 -23.81 18.12
N MET A 121 -4.07 -24.90 18.36
CA MET A 121 -5.54 -24.88 18.30
C MET A 121 -6.12 -23.96 19.36
N ALA A 122 -5.59 -23.98 20.60
CA ALA A 122 -5.98 -23.06 21.65
C ALA A 122 -5.68 -21.60 21.27
N SER A 123 -4.48 -21.33 20.73
CA SER A 123 -4.11 -20.00 20.23
C SER A 123 -5.05 -19.48 19.12
N LYS A 124 -5.52 -20.36 18.22
CA LYS A 124 -6.48 -20.00 17.18
C LYS A 124 -7.88 -19.74 17.74
N VAL A 125 -8.37 -20.61 18.61
CA VAL A 125 -9.70 -20.49 19.23
C VAL A 125 -9.79 -19.26 20.13
N SER A 126 -8.66 -18.78 20.68
CA SER A 126 -8.62 -17.54 21.48
C SER A 126 -9.18 -16.31 20.77
N TYR A 127 -9.26 -16.31 19.43
CA TYR A 127 -9.81 -15.22 18.64
C TYR A 127 -11.34 -15.20 18.57
N GLU A 128 -12.01 -16.26 19.00
CA GLU A 128 -13.45 -16.43 18.91
C GLU A 128 -14.18 -15.87 20.15
N ASN A 129 -15.50 -15.72 20.05
CA ASN A 129 -16.30 -15.29 21.21
C ASN A 129 -16.36 -16.37 22.31
N LYS A 130 -16.58 -15.94 23.57
CA LYS A 130 -16.59 -16.81 24.75
C LYS A 130 -17.49 -18.05 24.64
N ALA A 131 -18.69 -17.91 24.06
CA ALA A 131 -19.62 -19.03 23.92
C ALA A 131 -19.08 -20.09 22.95
N LEU A 132 -18.46 -19.66 21.84
CA LEU A 132 -17.85 -20.56 20.88
C LEU A 132 -16.60 -21.24 21.46
N ILE A 133 -15.78 -20.52 22.23
CA ILE A 133 -14.64 -21.10 22.96
C ILE A 133 -15.13 -22.19 23.90
N GLU A 134 -16.12 -21.89 24.76
CA GLU A 134 -16.65 -22.82 25.74
C GLU A 134 -17.25 -24.08 25.08
N THR A 135 -18.07 -23.89 24.03
CA THR A 135 -18.65 -24.99 23.25
C THR A 135 -17.56 -25.84 22.61
N THR A 136 -16.51 -25.22 22.05
CA THR A 136 -15.41 -25.96 21.40
C THR A 136 -14.64 -26.80 22.42
N VAL A 137 -14.29 -26.22 23.57
CA VAL A 137 -13.54 -26.93 24.61
C VAL A 137 -14.35 -28.07 25.22
N LYS A 138 -15.62 -27.82 25.58
CA LYS A 138 -16.48 -28.81 26.23
C LYS A 138 -17.02 -29.87 25.27
N ASP A 139 -17.60 -29.46 24.15
CA ASP A 139 -18.40 -30.35 23.29
C ASP A 139 -17.62 -30.92 22.11
N HIS A 140 -16.46 -30.33 21.77
CA HIS A 140 -15.65 -30.81 20.64
C HIS A 140 -14.31 -31.37 21.07
N TRP A 141 -13.67 -30.79 22.09
CA TRP A 141 -12.40 -31.29 22.62
C TRP A 141 -12.58 -32.20 23.83
N GLU A 142 -13.80 -32.24 24.40
CA GLU A 142 -14.12 -33.05 25.59
C GLU A 142 -13.21 -32.73 26.77
N MET A 143 -12.81 -31.46 26.91
CA MET A 143 -11.91 -30.94 27.95
C MET A 143 -12.66 -30.02 28.92
N GLU A 144 -12.05 -29.79 30.09
CA GLU A 144 -12.62 -28.89 31.09
C GLU A 144 -12.31 -27.43 30.71
N PHE A 145 -13.36 -26.62 30.52
CA PHE A 145 -13.22 -25.18 30.32
C PHE A 145 -13.17 -24.46 31.67
N LEU A 146 -12.03 -23.82 31.97
CA LEU A 146 -11.80 -23.14 33.25
C LEU A 146 -12.23 -21.66 33.21
N GLY A 147 -12.30 -21.06 32.02
CA GLY A 147 -12.85 -19.71 31.85
C GLY A 147 -12.18 -18.91 30.74
N SER A 148 -12.83 -17.82 30.33
CA SER A 148 -12.33 -16.82 29.39
C SER A 148 -12.56 -15.44 29.99
N TYR A 149 -11.50 -14.63 29.95
CA TYR A 149 -11.38 -13.42 30.75
C TYR A 149 -10.80 -12.26 29.94
N ASP A 150 -11.35 -11.07 30.18
CA ASP A 150 -10.84 -9.80 29.69
C ASP A 150 -10.10 -9.09 30.83
N TYR A 151 -8.88 -8.63 30.57
CA TYR A 151 -7.99 -8.04 31.55
C TYR A 151 -7.69 -6.58 31.26
N TRP A 152 -7.53 -5.82 32.34
CA TRP A 152 -7.34 -4.38 32.31
C TRP A 152 -5.93 -3.98 31.89
N ASN A 153 -5.83 -2.84 31.19
CA ASN A 153 -4.57 -2.19 30.83
C ASN A 153 -4.55 -0.76 31.37
N ASP A 154 -3.73 -0.53 32.41
CA ASP A 154 -3.58 0.76 33.12
C ASP A 154 -3.13 1.93 32.24
N TYR A 155 -2.54 1.65 31.08
CA TYR A 155 -2.04 2.68 30.16
C TYR A 155 -3.05 3.07 29.09
N GLN A 156 -4.07 2.23 28.86
CA GLN A 156 -5.12 2.47 27.86
C GLN A 156 -6.50 2.71 28.48
N ASP A 157 -6.63 2.56 29.80
CA ASP A 157 -7.88 2.72 30.55
C ASP A 157 -9.06 1.91 29.96
N LYS A 158 -8.77 0.69 29.48
CA LYS A 158 -9.74 -0.27 28.95
C LYS A 158 -9.22 -1.70 29.08
N ALA A 159 -10.11 -2.68 28.98
CA ALA A 159 -9.72 -4.09 28.88
C ALA A 159 -9.27 -4.41 27.45
N THR A 160 -7.99 -4.72 27.26
CA THR A 160 -7.40 -5.00 25.93
C THR A 160 -6.77 -6.37 25.81
N THR A 161 -6.49 -7.02 26.93
CA THR A 161 -5.80 -8.30 26.94
C THR A 161 -6.81 -9.38 27.25
N GLN A 162 -6.85 -10.42 26.42
CA GLN A 162 -7.79 -11.52 26.59
C GLN A 162 -7.02 -12.83 26.67
N ALA A 163 -7.42 -13.70 27.59
CA ALA A 163 -6.91 -15.06 27.65
C ALA A 163 -8.00 -16.00 28.14
N PHE A 164 -7.90 -17.26 27.73
CA PHE A 164 -8.75 -18.31 28.24
C PHE A 164 -7.92 -19.49 28.72
N LEU A 165 -8.50 -20.24 29.65
CA LEU A 165 -7.91 -21.39 30.29
C LEU A 165 -8.77 -22.62 30.01
N LEU A 166 -8.12 -23.70 29.66
CA LEU A 166 -8.71 -25.04 29.57
C LEU A 166 -7.83 -26.02 30.34
N ARG A 167 -8.41 -27.13 30.77
CA ARG A 167 -7.70 -28.22 31.43
C ARG A 167 -7.98 -29.51 30.70
N ASP A 168 -6.89 -30.14 30.31
CA ASP A 168 -6.86 -31.46 29.70
C ASP A 168 -6.48 -32.46 30.78
N LYS A 169 -7.47 -33.23 31.24
CA LYS A 169 -7.35 -34.16 32.35
C LYS A 169 -7.75 -35.57 31.90
N THR A 170 -6.81 -36.49 32.00
CA THR A 170 -6.98 -37.93 31.83
C THR A 170 -6.47 -38.67 33.07
N GLU A 171 -6.54 -40.01 33.11
CA GLU A 171 -6.03 -40.79 34.25
C GLU A 171 -4.52 -40.59 34.49
N ASP A 172 -3.74 -40.38 33.42
CA ASP A 172 -2.29 -40.29 33.45
C ASP A 172 -1.73 -38.86 33.25
N HIS A 173 -2.58 -37.90 32.88
CA HIS A 173 -2.16 -36.55 32.50
C HIS A 173 -3.11 -35.48 33.03
N ASP A 174 -2.58 -34.36 33.51
CA ASP A 174 -3.35 -33.26 34.07
C ASP A 174 -2.67 -31.93 33.75
N THR A 175 -3.04 -31.31 32.63
CA THR A 175 -2.36 -30.09 32.15
C THR A 175 -3.36 -28.98 31.84
N ILE A 176 -3.06 -27.81 32.36
CA ILE A 176 -3.80 -26.57 32.10
C ILE A 176 -3.14 -25.85 30.93
N VAL A 177 -3.91 -25.41 29.94
CA VAL A 177 -3.41 -24.56 28.85
C VAL A 177 -3.93 -23.14 29.05
N VAL A 178 -3.00 -22.19 29.14
CA VAL A 178 -3.30 -20.75 29.13
C VAL A 178 -3.01 -20.21 27.75
N ALA A 179 -4.05 -19.80 27.03
CA ALA A 179 -3.95 -19.27 25.68
C ALA A 179 -4.24 -17.76 25.67
N PHE A 180 -3.21 -16.97 25.37
CA PHE A 180 -3.33 -15.53 25.17
C PHE A 180 -3.78 -15.22 23.74
N ARG A 181 -4.79 -14.36 23.62
CA ARG A 181 -5.26 -13.85 22.33
C ARG A 181 -4.26 -12.87 21.72
N GLY A 182 -4.08 -12.93 20.41
CA GLY A 182 -3.29 -11.96 19.65
C GLY A 182 -4.13 -10.88 18.96
N THR A 183 -3.48 -10.03 18.17
CA THR A 183 -4.09 -8.90 17.45
C THR A 183 -5.01 -9.35 16.29
N GLU A 184 -6.17 -8.71 16.12
CA GLU A 184 -7.03 -8.90 14.95
C GLU A 184 -6.46 -8.21 13.70
N PRO A 185 -6.62 -8.77 12.48
CA PRO A 185 -6.07 -8.19 11.25
C PRO A 185 -6.57 -6.78 10.91
N PHE A 186 -7.73 -6.36 11.42
CA PHE A 186 -8.37 -5.07 11.15
C PHE A 186 -8.34 -4.09 12.34
N ASP A 187 -7.68 -4.47 13.44
CA ASP A 187 -7.52 -3.61 14.61
C ASP A 187 -6.21 -2.81 14.51
N ALA A 188 -6.25 -1.68 13.80
CA ALA A 188 -5.08 -0.84 13.59
C ALA A 188 -4.50 -0.26 14.89
N ASP A 189 -5.28 -0.15 15.98
CA ASP A 189 -4.79 0.32 17.28
C ASP A 189 -3.91 -0.76 17.94
N ALA A 190 -4.28 -2.03 17.78
CA ALA A 190 -3.45 -3.15 18.21
C ALA A 190 -2.19 -3.31 17.33
N TRP A 191 -2.29 -3.11 16.01
CA TRP A 191 -1.10 -3.03 15.14
C TRP A 191 -0.16 -1.87 15.53
N CYS A 192 -0.68 -0.72 15.97
CA CYS A 192 0.17 0.37 16.48
C CYS A 192 1.07 -0.10 17.64
N SER A 193 0.56 -0.99 18.50
CA SER A 193 1.32 -1.54 19.61
C SER A 193 2.42 -2.50 19.15
N ASP A 194 2.23 -3.22 18.05
CA ASP A 194 3.23 -4.12 17.46
C ASP A 194 4.34 -3.36 16.71
N PHE A 195 4.03 -2.16 16.21
CA PHE A 195 5.00 -1.23 15.60
C PHE A 195 5.62 -0.25 16.60
N ASP A 196 5.18 -0.24 17.85
CA ASP A 196 5.84 0.49 18.94
C ASP A 196 7.25 -0.08 19.14
N ILE A 197 8.21 0.78 19.46
CA ILE A 197 9.57 0.36 19.82
C ILE A 197 9.93 0.87 21.22
N SER A 198 8.93 1.33 21.98
CA SER A 198 9.07 1.68 23.38
C SER A 198 9.55 0.49 24.20
N TRP A 199 10.36 0.76 25.22
CA TRP A 199 10.87 -0.28 26.12
C TRP A 199 11.06 0.23 27.54
N TYR A 200 11.04 -0.72 28.48
CA TYR A 200 11.49 -0.52 29.86
C TYR A 200 12.64 -1.47 30.15
N GLU A 201 13.64 -1.00 30.90
CA GLU A 201 14.71 -1.85 31.42
C GLU A 201 14.36 -2.29 32.84
N LEU A 202 14.36 -3.60 33.04
CA LEU A 202 14.23 -4.22 34.36
C LEU A 202 15.60 -4.68 34.82
N GLN A 203 15.99 -4.24 36.02
CA GLN A 203 17.30 -4.54 36.60
C GLN A 203 17.49 -6.07 36.72
N GLY A 204 18.60 -6.58 36.19
CA GLY A 204 18.92 -8.01 36.21
C GLY A 204 18.19 -8.87 35.16
N VAL A 205 17.24 -8.30 34.43
CA VAL A 205 16.48 -8.99 33.36
C VAL A 205 16.89 -8.47 31.99
N GLY A 206 16.84 -7.16 31.76
CA GLY A 206 17.14 -6.54 30.47
C GLY A 206 16.03 -5.62 29.97
N LYS A 207 16.14 -5.17 28.71
CA LYS A 207 15.14 -4.29 28.08
C LYS A 207 14.03 -5.11 27.44
N ILE A 208 12.79 -4.75 27.74
CA ILE A 208 11.60 -5.46 27.29
C ILE A 208 10.65 -4.48 26.60
N HIS A 209 9.97 -4.95 25.56
CA HIS A 209 9.03 -4.16 24.79
C HIS A 209 7.88 -3.63 25.65
N GLY A 210 7.73 -2.31 25.69
CA GLY A 210 6.83 -1.61 26.60
C GLY A 210 5.36 -1.93 26.34
N GLY A 211 4.95 -2.12 25.08
CA GLY A 211 3.59 -2.51 24.74
C GLY A 211 3.19 -3.86 25.35
N PHE A 212 4.08 -4.85 25.29
CA PHE A 212 3.82 -6.19 25.81
C PHE A 212 3.77 -6.20 27.35
N MET A 213 4.63 -5.41 28.00
CA MET A 213 4.59 -5.24 29.45
C MET A 213 3.28 -4.60 29.92
N LYS A 214 2.84 -3.52 29.26
CA LYS A 214 1.56 -2.85 29.56
C LYS A 214 0.38 -3.81 29.37
N ALA A 215 0.37 -4.57 28.27
CA ALA A 215 -0.68 -5.53 27.98
C ALA A 215 -0.75 -6.68 29.00
N LEU A 216 0.38 -7.15 29.53
CA LEU A 216 0.39 -8.25 30.50
C LEU A 216 0.05 -7.81 31.93
N GLY A 217 0.24 -6.53 32.28
CA GLY A 217 -0.18 -6.01 33.59
C GLY A 217 0.85 -5.12 34.30
N LEU A 218 1.74 -4.44 33.57
CA LEU A 218 2.58 -3.39 34.13
C LEU A 218 1.71 -2.27 34.70
N GLN A 219 1.90 -1.94 35.98
CA GLN A 219 1.12 -0.91 36.68
C GLN A 219 1.72 0.48 36.47
N LYS A 220 0.85 1.45 36.17
CA LYS A 220 1.26 2.84 35.94
C LYS A 220 1.84 3.45 37.22
N CYS A 221 3.05 4.00 37.13
CA CYS A 221 3.80 4.64 38.23
C CYS A 221 4.22 3.72 39.39
N VAL A 222 3.88 2.43 39.36
CA VAL A 222 4.26 1.44 40.38
C VAL A 222 5.23 0.40 39.82
N GLY A 223 5.15 0.13 38.51
CA GLY A 223 5.98 -0.88 37.86
C GLY A 223 5.37 -2.27 37.96
N TRP A 224 6.17 -3.25 38.35
CA TRP A 224 5.75 -4.64 38.44
C TRP A 224 6.02 -5.23 39.83
N PRO A 225 5.33 -4.72 40.88
CA PRO A 225 5.48 -5.24 42.24
C PRO A 225 5.10 -6.73 42.31
N LYS A 226 5.59 -7.44 43.32
CA LYS A 226 5.23 -8.84 43.52
C LYS A 226 3.73 -9.01 43.76
N GLU A 227 3.10 -8.10 44.50
CA GLU A 227 1.64 -8.10 44.67
C GLU A 227 1.02 -6.86 44.03
N ALA A 228 -0.18 -7.03 43.45
CA ALA A 228 -0.89 -5.93 42.82
C ALA A 228 -1.24 -4.85 43.86
N SER A 229 -1.02 -3.57 43.54
CA SER A 229 -1.11 -2.48 44.52
C SER A 229 -2.51 -1.86 44.67
N GLN A 230 -3.56 -2.49 44.12
CA GLN A 230 -4.89 -1.86 43.98
C GLN A 230 -5.74 -1.86 45.27
N PRO A 231 -6.57 -0.81 45.53
CA PRO A 231 -7.88 -0.68 44.87
C PRO A 231 -8.42 0.76 44.65
N GLN A 232 -9.17 1.03 43.55
CA GLN A 232 -10.15 2.14 43.55
C GLN A 232 -11.49 1.88 42.83
N ASP A 233 -11.66 0.80 42.07
CA ASP A 233 -12.93 0.55 41.38
C ASP A 233 -13.24 -0.94 41.35
N LYS A 234 -14.23 -1.37 42.15
CA LYS A 234 -14.68 -2.78 42.20
C LYS A 234 -15.23 -3.27 40.86
N ASN A 235 -15.52 -2.37 39.93
CA ASN A 235 -16.05 -2.70 38.61
C ASN A 235 -14.96 -2.85 37.52
N ARG A 236 -13.68 -2.63 37.84
CA ARG A 236 -12.59 -2.80 36.86
C ARG A 236 -12.12 -4.27 36.80
N PRO A 237 -11.92 -4.83 35.60
CA PRO A 237 -11.28 -6.13 35.46
C PRO A 237 -9.87 -6.15 36.07
N PRO A 238 -9.37 -7.31 36.50
CA PRO A 238 -8.03 -7.40 37.06
C PRO A 238 -6.95 -7.33 35.98
N LEU A 239 -5.69 -7.14 36.40
CA LEU A 239 -4.51 -7.18 35.53
C LEU A 239 -4.15 -8.64 35.19
N ALA A 240 -3.80 -8.91 33.92
CA ALA A 240 -3.67 -10.27 33.40
C ALA A 240 -2.64 -11.12 34.16
N TYR A 241 -1.45 -10.58 34.42
CA TYR A 241 -0.38 -11.30 35.11
C TYR A 241 -0.82 -11.82 36.48
N TYR A 242 -1.30 -10.93 37.35
CA TYR A 242 -1.64 -11.27 38.73
C TYR A 242 -2.84 -12.22 38.78
N ALA A 243 -3.90 -11.93 38.01
CA ALA A 243 -5.08 -12.78 37.98
C ALA A 243 -4.76 -14.20 37.49
N ILE A 244 -4.03 -14.34 36.38
CA ILE A 244 -3.65 -15.66 35.85
C ILE A 244 -2.68 -16.37 36.80
N ARG A 245 -1.71 -15.65 37.38
CA ARG A 245 -0.76 -16.20 38.36
C ARG A 245 -1.50 -16.79 39.57
N ASP A 246 -2.44 -16.04 40.14
CA ASP A 246 -3.16 -16.43 41.34
C ASP A 246 -4.13 -17.59 41.04
N MET A 247 -4.86 -17.54 39.92
CA MET A 247 -5.66 -18.67 39.46
C MET A 247 -4.83 -19.94 39.25
N LEU A 248 -3.65 -19.83 38.64
CA LEU A 248 -2.76 -20.97 38.46
C LEU A 248 -2.25 -21.51 39.79
N LYS A 249 -1.88 -20.65 40.75
CA LYS A 249 -1.48 -21.09 42.10
C LYS A 249 -2.59 -21.90 42.76
N ASP A 250 -3.82 -21.38 42.72
CA ASP A 250 -4.97 -22.05 43.33
C ASP A 250 -5.26 -23.40 42.67
N LEU A 251 -5.17 -23.48 41.34
CA LEU A 251 -5.39 -24.72 40.59
C LEU A 251 -4.27 -25.75 40.79
N LEU A 252 -3.01 -25.32 40.86
CA LEU A 252 -1.85 -26.19 41.02
C LEU A 252 -1.69 -26.70 42.46
N GLN A 253 -2.22 -25.97 43.45
CA GLN A 253 -2.27 -26.43 44.85
C GLN A 253 -3.31 -27.55 45.08
N GLN A 254 -4.29 -27.70 44.19
CA GLN A 254 -5.31 -28.75 44.30
C GLN A 254 -4.77 -30.15 43.99
N SER A 255 -3.64 -30.26 43.31
CA SER A 255 -3.03 -31.54 42.93
C SER A 255 -1.55 -31.36 42.63
N ASP A 256 -0.68 -32.20 43.19
CA ASP A 256 0.77 -32.15 42.95
C ASP A 256 1.19 -32.66 41.56
N LYS A 257 0.25 -33.24 40.80
CA LYS A 257 0.50 -33.77 39.44
C LYS A 257 0.23 -32.75 38.34
N THR A 258 -0.62 -31.74 38.61
CA THR A 258 -1.10 -30.80 37.58
C THR A 258 0.05 -29.98 36.99
N LYS A 259 0.18 -29.88 35.68
CA LYS A 259 1.13 -28.96 35.06
C LYS A 259 0.39 -27.91 34.25
N TYR A 260 1.11 -26.95 33.70
CA TYR A 260 0.50 -26.01 32.77
C TYR A 260 1.42 -25.64 31.60
N ILE A 261 0.79 -25.24 30.50
CA ILE A 261 1.42 -24.79 29.26
C ILE A 261 0.99 -23.35 29.00
N LEU A 262 1.93 -22.54 28.54
CA LEU A 262 1.66 -21.18 28.06
C LEU A 262 1.73 -21.15 26.54
N THR A 263 0.72 -20.54 25.92
CA THR A 263 0.67 -20.40 24.47
C THR A 263 0.02 -19.12 23.99
N GLY A 264 0.30 -18.77 22.74
CA GLY A 264 -0.35 -17.68 22.04
C GLY A 264 0.17 -17.51 20.62
N HIS A 265 -0.65 -16.85 19.80
CA HIS A 265 -0.32 -16.44 18.45
C HIS A 265 -0.09 -14.92 18.40
N SER A 266 0.84 -14.45 17.56
CA SER A 266 1.11 -13.01 17.38
C SER A 266 1.49 -12.32 18.71
N LEU A 267 0.88 -11.18 19.04
CA LEU A 267 0.94 -10.53 20.35
C LEU A 267 0.76 -11.51 21.52
N GLY A 268 -0.19 -12.46 21.43
CA GLY A 268 -0.41 -13.47 22.47
C GLY A 268 0.81 -14.37 22.69
N GLY A 269 1.58 -14.65 21.64
CA GLY A 269 2.85 -15.37 21.76
C GLY A 269 3.89 -14.59 22.56
N ALA A 270 3.93 -13.25 22.40
CA ALA A 270 4.82 -12.39 23.18
C ALA A 270 4.43 -12.38 24.66
N LEU A 271 3.14 -12.34 24.96
CA LEU A 271 2.62 -12.43 26.33
C LEU A 271 2.94 -13.78 26.98
N ALA A 272 2.80 -14.88 26.22
CA ALA A 272 3.07 -16.24 26.69
C ALA A 272 4.53 -16.44 27.16
N ILE A 273 5.51 -15.86 26.48
CA ILE A 273 6.93 -15.94 26.90
C ILE A 273 7.32 -14.85 27.91
N LEU A 274 6.62 -13.71 27.93
CA LEU A 274 6.85 -12.66 28.93
C LEU A 274 6.35 -13.08 30.32
N PHE A 275 5.24 -13.83 30.40
CA PHE A 275 4.69 -14.32 31.66
C PHE A 275 5.70 -15.09 32.54
N PRO A 276 6.42 -16.11 32.06
CA PRO A 276 7.43 -16.82 32.86
C PRO A 276 8.65 -15.94 33.19
N ALA A 277 8.94 -14.90 32.40
CA ALA A 277 10.00 -13.95 32.75
C ALA A 277 9.68 -13.20 34.04
N ILE A 278 8.41 -12.81 34.21
CA ILE A 278 7.96 -12.10 35.41
C ILE A 278 7.79 -13.07 36.59
N LEU A 279 7.36 -14.31 36.36
CA LEU A 279 7.41 -15.35 37.40
C LEU A 279 8.83 -15.54 37.96
N ALA A 280 9.84 -15.58 37.09
CA ALA A 280 11.24 -15.66 37.49
C ALA A 280 11.69 -14.41 38.25
N LEU A 281 11.27 -13.22 37.81
CA LEU A 281 11.55 -11.96 38.51
C LEU A 281 10.93 -11.91 39.92
N HIS A 282 9.73 -12.48 40.09
CA HIS A 282 9.03 -12.54 41.38
C HIS A 282 9.38 -13.77 42.22
N GLU A 283 10.32 -14.60 41.74
CA GLU A 283 10.77 -15.83 42.40
C GLU A 283 9.62 -16.83 42.69
N GLU A 284 8.68 -16.95 41.76
CA GLU A 284 7.51 -17.84 41.86
C GLU A 284 7.88 -19.30 41.53
N LYS A 285 8.66 -19.93 42.41
CA LYS A 285 9.22 -21.29 42.20
C LYS A 285 8.17 -22.34 41.89
N LEU A 286 7.06 -22.38 42.63
CA LEU A 286 5.98 -23.36 42.42
C LEU A 286 5.45 -23.32 40.98
N LEU A 287 5.29 -22.12 40.41
CA LEU A 287 4.79 -21.95 39.06
C LEU A 287 5.85 -22.35 38.03
N LEU A 288 7.10 -21.92 38.22
CA LEU A 288 8.19 -22.29 37.33
C LEU A 288 8.44 -23.81 37.29
N ASP A 289 8.39 -24.48 38.44
CA ASP A 289 8.58 -25.93 38.55
C ASP A 289 7.46 -26.73 37.86
N ARG A 290 6.27 -26.14 37.72
CA ARG A 290 5.06 -26.78 37.17
C ARG A 290 4.75 -26.34 35.74
N LEU A 291 5.56 -25.47 35.15
CA LEU A 291 5.46 -25.04 33.77
C LEU A 291 6.04 -26.12 32.85
N GLU A 292 5.17 -26.84 32.15
CA GLU A 292 5.53 -27.95 31.28
C GLU A 292 6.18 -27.49 29.98
N GLY A 293 5.82 -26.30 29.48
CA GLY A 293 6.41 -25.75 28.26
C GLY A 293 5.76 -24.46 27.80
N VAL A 294 6.46 -23.79 26.88
CA VAL A 294 5.99 -22.56 26.23
C VAL A 294 6.02 -22.76 24.71
N TYR A 295 4.87 -22.62 24.07
CA TYR A 295 4.69 -22.82 22.63
C TYR A 295 4.10 -21.56 22.01
N THR A 296 4.83 -20.95 21.07
CA THR A 296 4.44 -19.64 20.52
C THR A 296 4.43 -19.67 19.00
N PHE A 297 3.50 -18.95 18.40
CA PHE A 297 3.24 -18.98 16.95
C PHE A 297 3.28 -17.57 16.38
N GLY A 298 4.11 -17.32 15.37
CA GLY A 298 4.22 -15.98 14.78
C GLY A 298 4.66 -14.91 15.79
N GLN A 299 5.40 -15.30 16.82
CA GLN A 299 5.77 -14.42 17.94
C GLN A 299 6.72 -13.30 17.50
N PRO A 300 6.43 -12.01 17.81
CA PRO A 300 7.38 -10.91 17.61
C PRO A 300 8.55 -10.98 18.61
N ARG A 301 9.58 -10.15 18.40
CA ARG A 301 10.72 -10.05 19.33
C ARG A 301 10.31 -9.31 20.60
N VAL A 302 10.57 -9.91 21.76
CA VAL A 302 10.02 -9.46 23.06
C VAL A 302 10.98 -8.57 23.84
N GLY A 303 12.27 -8.90 23.82
CA GLY A 303 13.27 -8.21 24.62
C GLY A 303 14.64 -8.20 23.96
N ASP A 304 15.59 -7.57 24.63
CA ASP A 304 16.95 -7.42 24.16
C ASP A 304 17.83 -8.65 24.40
N LYS A 305 19.11 -8.56 24.04
CA LYS A 305 20.06 -9.64 24.25
C LYS A 305 20.18 -10.05 25.73
N SER A 306 20.09 -9.09 26.66
CA SER A 306 20.15 -9.38 28.10
C SER A 306 18.93 -10.17 28.54
N PHE A 307 17.74 -9.78 28.08
CA PHE A 307 16.50 -10.53 28.29
C PHE A 307 16.60 -11.96 27.72
N CYS A 308 17.14 -12.12 26.51
CA CYS A 308 17.37 -13.45 25.94
C CYS A 308 18.25 -14.32 26.83
N LEU A 309 19.38 -13.80 27.32
CA LEU A 309 20.31 -14.53 28.18
C LEU A 309 19.67 -14.87 29.54
N PHE A 310 18.90 -13.94 30.11
CA PHE A 310 18.14 -14.16 31.33
C PHE A 310 17.16 -15.32 31.13
N MET A 311 16.35 -15.28 30.06
CA MET A 311 15.35 -16.33 29.79
C MET A 311 15.98 -17.67 29.45
N GLU A 312 17.04 -17.72 28.64
CA GLU A 312 17.75 -18.97 28.35
C GLU A 312 18.28 -19.63 29.63
N LYS A 313 18.79 -18.82 30.56
CA LYS A 313 19.22 -19.30 31.89
C LYS A 313 18.03 -19.85 32.67
N GLN A 314 16.96 -19.07 32.85
CA GLN A 314 15.80 -19.45 33.65
C GLN A 314 15.10 -20.70 33.10
N LEU A 315 14.87 -20.77 31.79
CA LEU A 315 14.24 -21.94 31.18
C LEU A 315 15.11 -23.20 31.32
N LYS A 316 16.44 -23.06 31.18
CA LYS A 316 17.36 -24.19 31.32
C LYS A 316 17.45 -24.69 32.77
N GLU A 317 17.53 -23.78 33.74
CA GLU A 317 17.62 -24.12 35.16
C GLU A 317 16.34 -24.80 35.68
N ASN A 318 15.18 -24.41 35.16
CA ASN A 318 13.88 -25.01 35.53
C ASN A 318 13.44 -26.15 34.58
N GLY A 319 14.26 -26.53 33.60
CA GLY A 319 13.94 -27.63 32.67
C GLY A 319 12.76 -27.39 31.73
N ILE A 320 12.44 -26.12 31.44
CA ILE A 320 11.24 -25.72 30.68
C ILE A 320 11.56 -25.70 29.18
N PRO A 321 10.88 -26.51 28.34
CA PRO A 321 11.02 -26.45 26.89
C PRO A 321 10.33 -25.20 26.32
N TYR A 322 11.00 -24.55 25.37
CA TYR A 322 10.48 -23.39 24.64
C TYR A 322 10.65 -23.55 23.14
N PHE A 323 9.52 -23.52 22.42
CA PHE A 323 9.47 -23.68 20.97
C PHE A 323 8.74 -22.50 20.32
N ARG A 324 9.40 -21.96 19.29
CA ARG A 324 8.92 -20.84 18.50
C ARG A 324 8.59 -21.33 17.09
N PHE A 325 7.34 -21.24 16.68
CA PHE A 325 6.88 -21.66 15.36
C PHE A 325 6.81 -20.44 14.45
N VAL A 326 7.46 -20.53 13.28
CA VAL A 326 7.47 -19.47 12.27
C VAL A 326 7.09 -20.04 10.92
N TYR A 327 6.06 -19.47 10.29
CA TYR A 327 5.62 -19.88 8.96
C TYR A 327 6.11 -18.92 7.88
N GLY A 328 6.86 -19.46 6.92
CA GLY A 328 7.28 -18.80 5.69
C GLY A 328 7.77 -17.37 5.89
N ASN A 329 7.09 -16.45 5.22
CA ASN A 329 7.44 -15.04 5.19
C ASN A 329 6.57 -14.20 6.13
N ASP A 330 6.03 -14.78 7.21
CA ASP A 330 5.27 -14.05 8.23
C ASP A 330 6.00 -12.78 8.70
N ILE A 331 5.36 -11.62 8.58
CA ILE A 331 5.96 -10.33 8.94
C ILE A 331 6.20 -10.16 10.44
N VAL A 332 5.38 -10.77 11.31
CA VAL A 332 5.36 -10.44 12.75
C VAL A 332 6.58 -10.94 13.51
N PRO A 333 7.09 -12.17 13.30
CA PRO A 333 8.36 -12.61 13.88
C PRO A 333 9.55 -11.71 13.55
N ARG A 334 9.43 -10.90 12.49
CA ARG A 334 10.50 -10.05 11.99
C ARG A 334 10.42 -8.61 12.55
N LEU A 335 9.49 -8.37 13.48
CA LEU A 335 9.29 -7.12 14.21
C LEU A 335 9.54 -7.30 15.72
N PRO A 336 10.04 -6.27 16.43
CA PRO A 336 10.74 -5.09 15.90
C PRO A 336 12.03 -5.43 15.13
N TYR A 337 12.56 -4.49 14.33
CA TYR A 337 13.71 -4.69 13.42
C TYR A 337 15.00 -5.10 14.17
N ASP A 338 15.74 -6.10 13.67
CA ASP A 338 17.02 -6.57 14.25
C ASP A 338 18.22 -5.93 13.53
N ASP A 339 18.72 -4.81 14.06
CA ASP A 339 19.97 -4.18 13.59
C ASP A 339 21.05 -4.27 14.67
N LYS A 340 22.33 -4.11 14.31
CA LYS A 340 23.42 -3.89 15.27
C LYS A 340 23.20 -2.67 16.15
N ALA A 341 22.37 -1.73 15.69
CA ALA A 341 21.91 -0.58 16.44
C ALA A 341 20.77 -0.95 17.41
N LEU A 342 19.69 -1.59 16.97
CA LEU A 342 18.48 -1.83 17.78
C LEU A 342 18.56 -3.12 18.64
N MET A 343 17.84 -3.13 19.76
CA MET A 343 18.13 -4.00 20.91
C MET A 343 17.45 -5.38 20.85
N PHE A 344 16.29 -5.52 20.18
CA PHE A 344 15.40 -6.69 20.30
C PHE A 344 15.88 -7.92 19.54
N LYS A 345 15.84 -9.09 20.19
CA LYS A 345 16.32 -10.36 19.64
C LYS A 345 15.39 -11.52 19.97
N HIS A 346 15.45 -12.56 19.14
CA HIS A 346 14.89 -13.87 19.46
C HIS A 346 15.90 -14.72 20.23
N PHE A 347 15.37 -15.73 20.93
CA PHE A 347 16.13 -16.80 21.58
C PHE A 347 15.32 -18.11 21.53
N GLY A 348 15.89 -19.21 22.01
CA GLY A 348 15.24 -20.51 22.02
C GLY A 348 15.22 -21.22 20.66
N THR A 349 14.42 -22.28 20.55
CA THR A 349 14.40 -23.15 19.35
C THR A 349 13.35 -22.67 18.36
N CYS A 350 13.77 -22.22 17.17
CA CYS A 350 12.85 -21.83 16.09
C CYS A 350 12.58 -22.99 15.12
N LEU A 351 11.32 -23.40 15.04
CA LEU A 351 10.78 -24.35 14.08
C LEU A 351 10.22 -23.57 12.88
N TYR A 352 11.02 -23.47 11.83
CA TYR A 352 10.66 -22.74 10.61
C TYR A 352 9.98 -23.66 9.60
N TYR A 353 8.78 -23.30 9.17
CA TYR A 353 8.01 -24.02 8.16
C TYR A 353 8.03 -23.27 6.84
N ASN A 354 8.41 -23.95 5.76
CA ASN A 354 8.32 -23.35 4.42
C ASN A 354 6.89 -23.43 3.86
N ARG A 355 6.70 -22.86 2.66
CA ARG A 355 5.42 -22.91 1.92
C ARG A 355 4.83 -24.32 1.75
N LYS A 356 5.66 -25.37 1.75
CA LYS A 356 5.24 -26.77 1.63
C LYS A 356 4.96 -27.44 2.99
N TYR A 357 4.96 -26.68 4.09
CA TYR A 357 4.87 -27.15 5.47
C TYR A 357 6.01 -28.11 5.89
N GLN A 358 7.18 -27.98 5.26
CA GLN A 358 8.38 -28.70 5.69
C GLN A 358 9.10 -27.90 6.78
N VAL A 359 9.38 -28.54 7.93
CA VAL A 359 10.07 -27.93 9.05
C VAL A 359 11.59 -27.91 8.84
N LYS A 360 12.22 -26.86 9.35
CA LYS A 360 13.65 -26.79 9.61
C LYS A 360 13.87 -26.19 11.00
N VAL A 361 14.72 -26.83 11.80
CA VAL A 361 15.15 -26.25 13.07
C VAL A 361 16.28 -25.27 12.79
N VAL A 362 16.05 -24.00 13.11
CA VAL A 362 16.99 -22.91 12.86
C VAL A 362 17.18 -22.09 14.13
N PRO A 363 18.33 -21.45 14.35
CA PRO A 363 18.51 -20.52 15.46
C PRO A 363 17.69 -19.23 15.28
N GLU A 364 17.45 -18.81 14.04
CA GLU A 364 16.66 -17.62 13.70
C GLU A 364 16.02 -17.83 12.32
N GLU A 365 14.84 -17.24 12.09
CA GLU A 365 14.13 -17.35 10.81
C GLU A 365 14.88 -16.67 9.64
N PRO A 366 14.74 -17.17 8.40
CA PRO A 366 15.31 -16.54 7.22
C PRO A 366 14.75 -15.12 6.99
N ASN A 367 15.55 -14.22 6.42
CA ASN A 367 15.17 -12.83 6.13
C ASN A 367 14.66 -12.09 7.39
N LYS A 368 15.43 -12.17 8.48
CA LYS A 368 15.11 -11.58 9.78
C LYS A 368 14.74 -10.08 9.76
N ASN A 369 15.18 -9.36 8.73
CA ASN A 369 14.89 -7.95 8.44
C ASN A 369 14.09 -7.84 7.14
N TYR A 370 12.82 -8.24 7.22
CA TYR A 370 11.89 -8.37 6.09
C TYR A 370 11.87 -7.16 5.14
N PHE A 371 11.98 -5.95 5.68
CA PHE A 371 11.83 -4.69 4.96
C PHE A 371 13.12 -4.15 4.31
N SER A 372 14.16 -4.98 4.13
CA SER A 372 15.37 -4.53 3.39
C SER A 372 15.08 -4.37 1.88
N PRO A 373 15.57 -3.30 1.21
CA PRO A 373 15.30 -3.04 -0.21
C PRO A 373 15.70 -4.18 -1.17
N LEU A 374 16.74 -4.94 -0.82
CA LEU A 374 17.23 -6.10 -1.57
C LEU A 374 16.29 -7.33 -1.48
N GLY A 375 15.37 -7.36 -0.50
CA GLY A 375 14.44 -8.47 -0.26
C GLY A 375 13.09 -8.37 -0.99
N ALA A 376 12.74 -7.22 -1.57
CA ALA A 376 11.41 -6.94 -2.13
C ALA A 376 10.97 -7.91 -3.25
N ILE A 377 11.87 -8.27 -4.15
CA ILE A 377 11.59 -9.15 -5.29
C ILE A 377 11.32 -10.60 -4.83
N PRO A 378 12.18 -11.24 -4.00
CA PRO A 378 11.87 -12.54 -3.41
C PRO A 378 10.55 -12.58 -2.61
N MET A 379 10.18 -11.48 -1.95
CA MET A 379 8.95 -11.39 -1.16
C MET A 379 7.69 -11.43 -2.04
N MET A 380 7.68 -10.71 -3.16
CA MET A 380 6.56 -10.72 -4.10
C MET A 380 6.42 -12.08 -4.80
N ILE A 381 7.54 -12.68 -5.22
CA ILE A 381 7.56 -14.06 -5.75
C ILE A 381 7.00 -15.02 -4.70
N ASN A 382 7.29 -14.77 -3.42
CA ASN A 382 6.74 -15.59 -2.36
C ASN A 382 5.23 -15.42 -2.21
N ALA A 383 4.73 -14.18 -2.21
CA ALA A 383 3.30 -13.87 -2.09
C ALA A 383 2.47 -14.46 -3.25
N ILE A 384 2.92 -14.31 -4.49
CA ILE A 384 2.30 -14.95 -5.67
C ILE A 384 2.29 -16.46 -5.50
N GLY A 385 3.40 -17.00 -5.01
CA GLY A 385 3.54 -18.41 -4.76
C GLY A 385 2.64 -18.96 -3.64
N GLU A 386 2.37 -18.19 -2.58
CA GLU A 386 1.37 -18.51 -1.55
C GLU A 386 -0.05 -18.46 -2.13
N LEU A 387 -0.35 -17.47 -2.97
CA LEU A 387 -1.64 -17.38 -3.67
C LEU A 387 -1.86 -18.62 -4.55
N VAL A 388 -0.87 -19.03 -5.36
CA VAL A 388 -0.96 -20.27 -6.16
C VAL A 388 -1.07 -21.51 -5.27
N ARG A 389 -0.36 -21.55 -4.14
CA ARG A 389 -0.48 -22.67 -3.18
C ARG A 389 -1.90 -22.81 -2.65
N SER A 390 -2.59 -21.71 -2.34
CA SER A 390 -3.95 -21.73 -1.77
C SER A 390 -4.98 -22.48 -2.65
N PHE A 391 -4.71 -22.61 -3.95
CA PHE A 391 -5.52 -23.41 -4.88
C PHE A 391 -5.03 -24.83 -5.06
N THR A 392 -3.72 -25.07 -4.94
CA THR A 392 -3.08 -26.34 -5.34
C THR A 392 -2.80 -27.29 -4.19
N ILE A 393 -2.62 -26.79 -2.96
CA ILE A 393 -2.27 -27.62 -1.81
C ILE A 393 -3.27 -28.73 -1.47
N PRO A 394 -4.61 -28.59 -1.66
CA PRO A 394 -5.54 -29.65 -1.29
C PRO A 394 -5.38 -30.90 -2.17
N TYR A 395 -4.93 -30.70 -3.40
CA TYR A 395 -4.63 -31.79 -4.33
C TYR A 395 -3.31 -32.50 -4.03
N LYS A 396 -2.40 -31.86 -3.27
CA LYS A 396 -1.09 -32.40 -2.93
C LYS A 396 -1.03 -33.03 -1.54
N LYS A 397 -1.73 -32.45 -0.56
CA LYS A 397 -1.67 -32.84 0.85
C LYS A 397 -3.00 -33.32 1.42
N GLY A 398 -4.09 -33.29 0.64
CA GLY A 398 -5.42 -33.75 1.05
C GLY A 398 -6.42 -32.61 1.25
N LYS A 399 -7.71 -32.97 1.32
CA LYS A 399 -8.83 -32.01 1.40
C LYS A 399 -8.77 -31.11 2.64
N ASP A 400 -8.10 -31.56 3.69
CA ASP A 400 -8.07 -30.89 4.97
C ASP A 400 -7.10 -29.67 4.97
N TYR A 401 -6.23 -29.55 3.96
CA TYR A 401 -5.40 -28.36 3.72
C TYR A 401 -6.10 -27.28 2.86
N LYS A 402 -7.42 -27.42 2.62
CA LYS A 402 -8.18 -26.51 1.75
C LYS A 402 -8.38 -25.13 2.36
N GLU A 403 -7.79 -24.13 1.71
CA GLU A 403 -8.05 -22.73 2.04
C GLU A 403 -9.43 -22.29 1.53
N GLY A 404 -10.19 -21.64 2.41
CA GLY A 404 -11.48 -21.02 2.09
C GLY A 404 -11.33 -19.79 1.18
N GLY A 405 -12.46 -19.32 0.62
CA GLY A 405 -12.48 -18.16 -0.28
C GLY A 405 -11.92 -16.89 0.36
N LEU A 406 -12.22 -16.66 1.64
CA LEU A 406 -11.73 -15.50 2.39
C LEU A 406 -10.20 -15.51 2.55
N MET A 407 -9.62 -16.67 2.88
CA MET A 407 -8.16 -16.81 2.96
C MET A 407 -7.47 -16.52 1.62
N ARG A 408 -8.11 -16.87 0.51
CA ARG A 408 -7.59 -16.55 -0.84
C ARG A 408 -7.63 -15.06 -1.14
N VAL A 409 -8.68 -14.36 -0.71
CA VAL A 409 -8.73 -12.88 -0.76
C VAL A 409 -7.59 -12.30 0.08
N PHE A 410 -7.35 -12.85 1.27
CA PHE A 410 -6.22 -12.43 2.10
C PHE A 410 -4.87 -12.70 1.40
N ARG A 411 -4.70 -13.83 0.69
CA ARG A 411 -3.50 -14.07 -0.16
C ARG A 411 -3.33 -13.04 -1.27
N VAL A 412 -4.41 -12.52 -1.85
CA VAL A 412 -4.36 -11.43 -2.84
C VAL A 412 -3.88 -10.12 -2.20
N ILE A 413 -4.34 -9.81 -0.98
CA ILE A 413 -3.83 -8.67 -0.20
C ILE A 413 -2.32 -8.81 0.07
N GLY A 414 -1.84 -10.04 0.22
CA GLY A 414 -0.40 -10.34 0.30
C GLY A 414 0.43 -9.92 -0.91
N LEU A 415 -0.18 -9.63 -2.06
CA LEU A 415 0.52 -9.04 -3.21
C LEU A 415 0.79 -7.54 -2.99
N ILE A 416 0.04 -6.88 -2.11
CA ILE A 416 0.24 -5.48 -1.73
C ILE A 416 1.19 -5.40 -0.53
N VAL A 417 0.94 -6.23 0.49
CA VAL A 417 1.79 -6.35 1.69
C VAL A 417 2.31 -7.78 1.80
N PRO A 418 3.45 -8.11 1.15
CA PRO A 418 4.04 -9.43 1.21
C PRO A 418 4.20 -9.92 2.65
N GLY A 419 3.91 -11.20 2.89
CA GLY A 419 4.12 -11.84 4.19
C GLY A 419 2.99 -11.64 5.21
N MET A 420 2.16 -10.61 5.09
CA MET A 420 1.01 -10.39 5.98
C MET A 420 0.07 -11.61 6.00
N PRO A 421 -0.29 -12.24 4.87
CA PRO A 421 -1.20 -13.39 4.92
C PRO A 421 -0.58 -14.65 5.54
N ALA A 422 0.75 -14.73 5.57
CA ALA A 422 1.46 -15.85 6.20
C ALA A 422 1.39 -15.79 7.73
N HIS A 423 0.95 -14.65 8.29
CA HIS A 423 0.66 -14.49 9.72
C HIS A 423 -0.72 -15.05 10.14
N SER A 424 -1.39 -15.83 9.28
CA SER A 424 -2.70 -16.39 9.63
C SER A 424 -2.55 -17.58 10.58
N PRO A 425 -3.38 -17.67 11.65
CA PRO A 425 -3.46 -18.87 12.49
C PRO A 425 -3.68 -20.16 11.68
N GLN A 426 -4.36 -20.09 10.53
CA GLN A 426 -4.60 -21.26 9.70
C GLN A 426 -3.31 -21.87 9.13
N ASP A 427 -2.33 -21.05 8.75
CA ASP A 427 -1.05 -21.57 8.25
C ASP A 427 -0.26 -22.26 9.36
N TYR A 428 -0.33 -21.74 10.59
CA TYR A 428 0.29 -22.37 11.74
C TYR A 428 -0.38 -23.69 12.12
N VAL A 429 -1.72 -23.78 12.06
CA VAL A 429 -2.45 -25.05 12.22
C VAL A 429 -1.99 -26.07 11.19
N ASN A 430 -1.91 -25.67 9.92
CA ASN A 430 -1.45 -26.56 8.85
C ASN A 430 0.02 -26.98 9.03
N ALA A 431 0.86 -26.11 9.60
CA ALA A 431 2.26 -26.39 9.91
C ALA A 431 2.41 -27.41 11.04
N THR A 432 1.52 -27.38 12.03
CA THR A 432 1.55 -28.32 13.17
C THR A 432 0.90 -29.68 12.86
N ARG A 433 0.24 -29.85 11.71
CA ARG A 433 -0.43 -31.12 11.35
C ARG A 433 0.56 -32.28 11.16
N PRO A 434 0.21 -33.49 11.65
CA PRO A 434 1.10 -34.64 11.58
C PRO A 434 0.95 -35.40 10.26
N ILE A 435 1.52 -34.87 9.16
CA ILE A 435 1.78 -35.68 7.96
C ILE A 435 3.16 -35.32 7.38
N ASP A 436 4.13 -36.23 7.61
CA ASP A 436 5.51 -36.31 7.08
C ASP A 436 6.67 -35.71 7.91
N GLN A 437 6.65 -35.74 9.24
CA GLN A 437 7.84 -35.35 10.02
C GLN A 437 8.30 -36.44 10.98
N ILE A 438 9.45 -37.01 10.60
CA ILE A 438 10.41 -37.73 11.44
C ILE A 438 10.42 -37.11 12.85
N ARG A 439 10.11 -37.96 13.83
CA ARG A 439 10.07 -37.72 15.28
C ARG A 439 10.87 -36.50 15.74
N LEU A 440 10.17 -35.49 16.28
CA LEU A 440 10.76 -34.38 17.03
C LEU A 440 11.73 -34.86 18.14
N THR A 441 11.51 -36.08 18.66
CA THR A 441 12.40 -36.81 19.59
C THR A 441 13.80 -37.11 19.03
N GLN A 442 13.92 -37.38 17.72
CA GLN A 442 15.21 -37.66 17.06
C GLN A 442 16.04 -36.40 16.84
N ILE A 443 15.41 -35.22 16.84
CA ILE A 443 16.09 -33.93 16.70
C ILE A 443 16.67 -33.49 18.05
N THR A 444 15.94 -33.68 19.15
CA THR A 444 16.42 -33.40 20.51
C THR A 444 17.61 -34.30 20.91
N GLU A 445 17.61 -35.58 20.54
CA GLU A 445 18.74 -36.50 20.80
C GLU A 445 19.99 -36.16 19.96
N ASN A 446 19.82 -35.80 18.69
CA ASN A 446 20.95 -35.43 17.82
C ASN A 446 21.57 -34.07 18.16
N LEU A 447 20.82 -33.14 18.74
CA LEU A 447 21.33 -31.84 19.20
C LEU A 447 22.18 -31.96 20.48
N GLY A 448 21.89 -32.94 21.35
CA GLY A 448 22.67 -33.23 22.56
C GLY A 448 24.07 -33.81 22.26
N LEU A 449 24.21 -34.59 21.18
CA LEU A 449 25.45 -35.29 20.83
C LEU A 449 26.42 -34.45 19.96
N LEU A 450 25.97 -33.38 19.30
CA LEU A 450 26.77 -32.64 18.30
C LEU A 450 27.45 -31.34 18.80
N LEU A 451 27.25 -30.92 20.05
CA LEU A 451 27.62 -29.57 20.53
C LEU A 451 28.87 -29.47 21.44
N GLY A 452 29.72 -30.49 21.56
CA GLY A 452 30.92 -30.42 22.41
C GLY A 452 32.18 -29.85 21.73
N PRO A 453 32.87 -30.59 20.83
CA PRO A 453 34.27 -30.25 20.50
C PRO A 453 34.56 -29.78 19.06
N LEU A 454 33.81 -30.20 18.04
CA LEU A 454 34.21 -30.02 16.63
C LEU A 454 33.89 -28.65 16.01
N LYS A 455 32.91 -27.91 16.55
CA LYS A 455 32.51 -26.61 16.01
C LYS A 455 33.47 -25.46 16.39
N ARG A 456 34.27 -25.64 17.45
CA ARG A 456 35.28 -24.65 17.88
C ARG A 456 36.58 -24.70 17.06
N ALA A 457 36.99 -25.88 16.59
CA ALA A 457 38.23 -26.02 15.82
C ALA A 457 38.10 -25.62 14.33
N LEU A 458 36.92 -25.80 13.72
CA LEU A 458 36.71 -25.55 12.28
C LEU A 458 36.32 -24.09 11.94
N LEU A 459 35.81 -23.32 12.90
CA LEU A 459 35.41 -21.93 12.68
C LEU A 459 36.57 -20.93 12.88
N GLN A 460 37.66 -21.33 13.53
CA GLN A 460 38.82 -20.47 13.78
C GLN A 460 39.84 -20.53 12.62
N SER A 461 39.94 -21.65 11.89
CA SER A 461 40.86 -21.79 10.76
C SER A 461 40.38 -21.14 9.46
N LYS A 462 39.05 -21.06 9.25
CA LYS A 462 38.46 -20.46 8.04
C LYS A 462 38.43 -18.92 8.06
N TRP A 463 38.43 -18.31 9.24
CA TRP A 463 38.41 -16.84 9.41
C TRP A 463 39.79 -16.19 9.20
N GLU A 464 40.88 -16.90 9.54
CA GLU A 464 42.26 -16.42 9.36
C GLU A 464 42.74 -16.47 7.89
N ALA A 465 42.22 -17.41 7.10
CA ALA A 465 42.61 -17.59 5.70
C ALA A 465 42.03 -16.52 4.75
N ASP A 466 40.79 -16.08 4.97
CA ASP A 466 40.14 -15.07 4.12
C ASP A 466 40.65 -13.64 4.39
N LYS A 467 41.22 -13.38 5.57
CA LYS A 467 41.74 -12.05 5.94
C LYS A 467 43.03 -11.68 5.18
N LYS A 468 43.83 -12.67 4.77
CA LYS A 468 45.09 -12.47 4.02
C LYS A 468 44.87 -12.22 2.52
N LEU A 469 43.76 -12.69 1.94
CA LEU A 469 43.48 -12.51 0.51
C LEU A 469 42.93 -11.10 0.20
N THR A 470 42.23 -10.47 1.15
CA THR A 470 41.63 -9.14 0.97
C THR A 470 42.61 -7.99 1.20
N GLN A 471 43.65 -8.17 2.02
CA GLN A 471 44.68 -7.13 2.26
C GLN A 471 45.70 -6.98 1.12
N SER A 472 45.89 -8.00 0.26
CA SER A 472 46.81 -7.92 -0.89
C SER A 472 46.21 -7.17 -2.11
N ARG A 473 44.88 -7.10 -2.23
CA ARG A 473 44.21 -6.40 -3.34
C ARG A 473 43.94 -4.91 -3.09
N LEU A 474 44.00 -4.47 -1.83
CA LEU A 474 43.77 -3.06 -1.45
C LEU A 474 45.02 -2.18 -1.55
N SER A 475 46.23 -2.74 -1.66
CA SER A 475 47.46 -1.94 -1.88
C SER A 475 47.75 -1.62 -3.34
N LYS A 476 47.06 -2.25 -4.30
CA LYS A 476 47.25 -2.02 -5.75
C LYS A 476 46.26 -1.06 -6.40
N ILE A 477 45.19 -0.65 -5.70
CA ILE A 477 44.18 0.27 -6.24
C ILE A 477 44.48 1.74 -5.89
N ASN A 478 45.32 2.00 -4.89
CA ASN A 478 45.72 3.36 -4.48
C ASN A 478 46.89 3.97 -5.29
N ALA A 479 47.29 3.37 -6.42
CA ALA A 479 48.37 3.89 -7.26
C ALA A 479 47.94 4.42 -8.64
N ALA A 480 46.62 4.55 -8.92
CA ALA A 480 46.12 4.94 -10.24
C ALA A 480 45.28 6.24 -10.28
N PHE A 481 45.13 6.97 -9.17
CA PHE A 481 44.37 8.24 -9.15
C PHE A 481 45.17 9.39 -8.55
N SER A 482 46.26 9.75 -9.23
CA SER A 482 46.94 11.04 -9.03
C SER A 482 47.57 11.47 -10.35
N ASN A 483 46.79 12.13 -11.20
CA ASN A 483 47.24 13.16 -12.14
C ASN A 483 46.07 13.59 -13.03
N GLN A 484 45.47 14.75 -12.73
CA GLN A 484 45.30 15.84 -13.70
C GLN A 484 44.43 16.95 -13.10
N ALA A 485 45.09 18.04 -12.76
CA ALA A 485 44.48 19.36 -12.67
C ALA A 485 45.35 20.34 -13.46
N LEU A 486 44.67 21.25 -14.18
CA LEU A 486 45.11 22.53 -14.76
C LEU A 486 45.60 22.57 -16.22
N ARG A 487 44.75 23.16 -17.10
CA ARG A 487 45.11 24.39 -17.84
C ARG A 487 43.89 25.16 -18.38
N LYS A 488 44.03 26.49 -18.41
CA LYS A 488 43.07 27.59 -18.69
C LYS A 488 43.09 28.04 -20.18
N LYS A 489 41.95 28.61 -20.63
CA LYS A 489 41.69 29.72 -21.62
C LYS A 489 42.18 29.51 -23.08
N SER A 490 41.58 30.01 -24.18
CA SER A 490 40.77 31.21 -24.51
C SER A 490 40.13 31.13 -25.92
N GLY A 491 39.16 32.01 -26.21
CA GLY A 491 38.85 32.61 -27.54
C GLY A 491 37.61 32.02 -28.24
N SER A 492 36.45 32.69 -28.37
CA SER A 492 36.03 33.94 -29.06
C SER A 492 35.53 33.72 -30.51
N GLY A 493 34.26 34.10 -30.77
CA GLY A 493 33.81 34.60 -32.08
C GLY A 493 32.54 33.94 -32.66
N GLY A 494 31.49 34.75 -32.89
CA GLY A 494 30.46 34.47 -33.92
C GLY A 494 29.00 34.65 -33.50
N LEU A 495 28.55 35.90 -33.35
CA LEU A 495 27.14 36.29 -33.26
C LEU A 495 26.52 36.34 -34.67
N VAL A 496 25.47 35.55 -34.91
CA VAL A 496 24.42 35.83 -35.92
C VAL A 496 23.08 35.57 -35.23
N GLY A 497 22.25 36.62 -35.19
CA GLY A 497 21.04 36.70 -34.40
C GLY A 497 19.94 35.72 -34.85
N ILE A 498 19.45 34.96 -33.89
CA ILE A 498 18.15 34.31 -33.89
C ILE A 498 17.49 34.79 -32.60
N VAL A 499 16.24 35.23 -32.68
CA VAL A 499 15.44 35.72 -31.55
C VAL A 499 15.51 34.68 -30.42
N ASP A 500 16.20 35.05 -29.36
CA ASP A 500 16.55 34.17 -28.25
C ASP A 500 15.36 34.14 -27.28
N HIS A 501 14.70 32.99 -27.15
CA HIS A 501 13.62 32.76 -26.17
C HIS A 501 14.18 32.55 -24.75
N THR A 502 15.26 33.23 -24.38
CA THR A 502 16.10 32.94 -23.20
C THR A 502 15.54 33.36 -21.84
N ASP A 503 14.36 33.96 -21.77
CA ASP A 503 13.72 34.33 -20.50
C ASP A 503 12.69 33.29 -20.01
N LEU A 504 12.97 31.99 -20.21
CA LEU A 504 12.17 30.90 -19.63
C LEU A 504 12.52 30.74 -18.15
N SER A 505 11.67 31.24 -17.25
CA SER A 505 11.73 30.88 -15.83
C SER A 505 11.17 29.47 -15.63
N TYR A 506 11.92 28.57 -15.00
CA TYR A 506 11.46 27.20 -14.75
C TYR A 506 12.00 26.66 -13.43
N MET A 507 11.33 25.61 -12.93
CA MET A 507 11.77 24.80 -11.80
C MET A 507 11.55 23.34 -12.15
N ILE A 508 12.63 22.59 -12.34
CA ILE A 508 12.59 21.17 -12.70
C ILE A 508 13.15 20.34 -11.54
N LEU A 509 12.39 19.35 -11.11
CA LEU A 509 12.82 18.36 -10.12
C LEU A 509 13.50 17.18 -10.80
N LYS A 510 14.67 16.78 -10.30
CA LYS A 510 15.45 15.62 -10.75
C LYS A 510 15.51 14.57 -9.64
N PRO A 511 14.43 13.79 -9.40
CA PRO A 511 14.35 12.85 -8.28
C PRO A 511 15.48 11.80 -8.26
N GLU A 512 16.03 11.46 -9.42
CA GLU A 512 17.19 10.58 -9.62
C GLU A 512 18.50 11.13 -9.05
N GLU A 513 18.66 12.46 -9.02
CA GLU A 513 19.84 13.13 -8.45
C GLU A 513 19.72 13.38 -6.94
N VAL A 514 18.52 13.18 -6.38
CA VAL A 514 18.28 13.42 -4.97
C VAL A 514 18.97 12.33 -4.16
N GLY A 515 19.91 12.68 -3.28
CA GLY A 515 20.44 11.76 -2.27
C GLY A 515 19.47 11.55 -1.10
N PHE A 516 19.76 10.59 -0.22
CA PHE A 516 19.02 10.44 1.04
C PHE A 516 19.08 11.72 1.92
N PHE A 517 20.26 12.35 1.98
CA PHE A 517 20.46 13.60 2.72
C PHE A 517 19.78 14.80 2.07
N ASP A 518 19.58 14.78 0.76
CA ASP A 518 18.90 15.85 0.03
C ASP A 518 17.39 15.86 0.32
N LEU A 519 16.75 14.67 0.38
CA LEU A 519 15.36 14.51 0.82
C LEU A 519 15.11 15.13 2.19
N ILE A 520 16.00 14.83 3.13
CA ILE A 520 16.00 15.38 4.49
C ILE A 520 16.19 16.91 4.48
N HIS A 521 17.06 17.41 3.61
CA HIS A 521 17.39 18.84 3.55
C HIS A 521 16.23 19.69 3.04
N ILE A 522 15.40 19.16 2.14
CA ILE A 522 14.17 19.82 1.66
C ILE A 522 13.29 20.25 2.84
N LEU A 523 13.18 19.42 3.87
CA LEU A 523 12.32 19.69 5.04
C LEU A 523 12.83 20.82 5.94
N TRP A 524 14.04 21.32 5.73
CA TRP A 524 14.74 22.12 6.73
C TRP A 524 15.44 23.38 6.25
N SER A 525 15.92 23.39 5.01
CA SER A 525 16.46 24.60 4.41
C SER A 525 15.35 25.32 3.65
N SER A 526 15.20 26.62 3.81
CA SER A 526 14.41 27.44 2.86
C SER A 526 15.12 27.57 1.51
N LYS A 527 16.45 27.36 1.48
CA LYS A 527 17.31 27.37 0.28
C LYS A 527 17.35 26.00 -0.40
N VAL A 528 16.18 25.43 -0.69
CA VAL A 528 16.09 24.16 -1.43
C VAL A 528 16.47 24.35 -2.90
N GLU A 529 16.30 25.57 -3.41
CA GLU A 529 16.41 25.92 -4.84
C GLU A 529 17.85 26.05 -5.33
N ASP A 530 18.84 26.06 -4.44
CA ASP A 530 20.28 26.08 -4.79
C ASP A 530 20.88 24.67 -4.88
N ARG A 531 20.05 23.63 -4.86
CA ARG A 531 20.49 22.23 -4.81
C ARG A 531 20.46 21.61 -6.20
N LYS A 532 21.40 20.69 -6.45
CA LYS A 532 21.61 20.04 -7.76
C LYS A 532 20.35 19.38 -8.33
N PHE A 533 19.47 18.87 -7.46
CA PHE A 533 18.23 18.20 -7.85
C PHE A 533 17.07 19.15 -8.22
N ILE A 534 17.25 20.47 -8.05
CA ILE A 534 16.33 21.49 -8.57
C ILE A 534 17.09 22.27 -9.64
N ASP A 535 16.65 22.10 -10.89
CA ASP A 535 17.23 22.79 -12.04
C ASP A 535 16.43 24.06 -12.36
N ARG A 536 17.13 25.18 -12.54
CA ARG A 536 16.57 26.52 -12.72
C ARG A 536 17.58 27.48 -13.40
N PRO A 537 17.12 28.57 -14.03
CA PRO A 537 18.01 29.64 -14.51
C PRO A 537 18.77 30.34 -13.36
N GLU A 538 20.04 30.69 -13.59
CA GLU A 538 20.85 31.49 -12.66
C GLU A 538 20.29 32.92 -12.52
N GLY A 539 20.18 33.44 -11.29
CA GLY A 539 19.83 34.84 -11.02
C GLY A 539 18.38 35.13 -10.60
N ILE A 540 17.46 34.16 -10.68
CA ILE A 540 16.08 34.32 -10.17
C ILE A 540 16.06 34.01 -8.67
N GLN A 541 15.81 35.02 -7.83
CA GLN A 541 15.46 34.83 -6.41
C GLN A 541 13.97 34.48 -6.32
N LEU A 542 13.66 33.22 -6.05
CA LEU A 542 12.32 32.84 -5.63
C LEU A 542 12.17 33.21 -4.15
N GLU A 543 10.99 33.68 -3.75
CA GLU A 543 10.68 34.01 -2.36
C GLU A 543 10.94 32.80 -1.44
N GLU A 544 11.32 33.05 -0.18
CA GLU A 544 11.59 31.99 0.80
C GLU A 544 10.48 30.92 0.78
N ILE A 545 10.84 29.69 0.44
CA ILE A 545 9.88 28.60 0.32
C ILE A 545 9.28 28.30 1.72
N SER A 546 7.99 28.57 1.87
CA SER A 546 7.23 28.20 3.07
C SER A 546 7.40 26.71 3.40
N PHE A 547 7.37 26.36 4.69
CA PHE A 547 7.49 24.96 5.12
C PHE A 547 6.48 24.03 4.43
N ARG A 548 5.27 24.51 4.16
CA ARG A 548 4.24 23.73 3.44
C ARG A 548 4.68 23.39 2.01
N ARG A 549 5.23 24.36 1.27
CA ARG A 549 5.71 24.12 -0.10
C ARG A 549 6.92 23.17 -0.10
N ARG A 550 7.79 23.26 0.91
CA ARG A 550 8.88 22.28 1.15
C ARG A 550 8.36 20.89 1.47
N TRP A 551 7.30 20.77 2.28
CA TRP A 551 6.66 19.50 2.57
C TRP A 551 6.09 18.84 1.32
N ILE A 552 5.44 19.61 0.46
CA ILE A 552 4.90 19.08 -0.80
C ILE A 552 6.02 18.66 -1.76
N LEU A 553 7.09 19.46 -1.89
CA LEU A 553 8.31 19.08 -2.63
C LEU A 553 8.90 17.77 -2.12
N PHE A 554 8.98 17.61 -0.80
CA PHE A 554 9.44 16.38 -0.17
C PHE A 554 8.55 15.19 -0.52
N ILE A 555 7.22 15.31 -0.38
CA ILE A 555 6.28 14.24 -0.69
C ILE A 555 6.34 13.87 -2.18
N SER A 556 6.33 14.86 -3.07
CA SER A 556 6.44 14.65 -4.52
C SER A 556 7.70 13.86 -4.86
N ILE A 557 8.88 14.28 -4.37
CA ILE A 557 10.14 13.60 -4.63
C ILE A 557 10.18 12.21 -3.98
N LEU A 558 9.66 12.06 -2.75
CA LEU A 558 9.61 10.78 -2.06
C LEU A 558 8.77 9.76 -2.84
N VAL A 559 7.57 10.16 -3.28
CA VAL A 559 6.67 9.30 -4.07
C VAL A 559 7.32 8.93 -5.40
N GLN A 560 7.89 9.90 -6.12
CA GLN A 560 8.61 9.66 -7.37
C GLN A 560 9.76 8.65 -7.18
N LYS A 561 10.54 8.76 -6.10
CA LYS A 561 11.63 7.80 -5.82
C LYS A 561 11.13 6.41 -5.46
N ILE A 562 10.02 6.31 -4.74
CA ILE A 562 9.38 5.02 -4.47
C ILE A 562 8.90 4.40 -5.78
N LEU A 563 8.20 5.17 -6.63
CA LEU A 563 7.70 4.72 -7.93
C LEU A 563 8.84 4.27 -8.85
N LEU A 564 9.91 5.07 -8.98
CA LEU A 564 11.09 4.69 -9.76
C LEU A 564 11.73 3.41 -9.23
N PHE A 565 11.80 3.23 -7.91
CA PHE A 565 12.33 2.02 -7.28
C PHE A 565 11.46 0.78 -7.57
N VAL A 566 10.13 0.92 -7.62
CA VAL A 566 9.20 -0.19 -7.88
C VAL A 566 8.77 -0.31 -9.35
N SER A 567 9.25 0.53 -10.25
CA SER A 567 8.81 0.64 -11.65
C SER A 567 8.78 -0.69 -12.40
N LYS A 568 9.93 -1.38 -12.46
CA LYS A 568 10.05 -2.70 -13.12
C LYS A 568 9.15 -3.78 -12.50
N PRO A 569 9.14 -4.00 -11.17
CA PRO A 569 8.25 -5.00 -10.58
C PRO A 569 6.77 -4.65 -10.72
N MET A 570 6.41 -3.36 -10.69
CA MET A 570 5.04 -2.87 -10.88
C MET A 570 4.54 -3.14 -12.30
N LEU A 571 5.32 -2.79 -13.33
CA LEU A 571 5.00 -3.07 -14.74
C LEU A 571 4.82 -4.58 -15.00
N TRP A 572 5.76 -5.39 -14.49
CA TRP A 572 5.66 -6.85 -14.62
C TRP A 572 4.38 -7.40 -13.97
N PHE A 573 4.04 -6.89 -12.78
CA PHE A 573 2.84 -7.31 -12.06
C PHE A 573 1.56 -6.94 -12.81
N GLY A 574 1.50 -5.72 -13.36
CA GLY A 574 0.39 -5.26 -14.20
C GLY A 574 0.16 -6.17 -15.40
N SER A 575 1.21 -6.44 -16.18
CA SER A 575 1.15 -7.35 -17.33
C SER A 575 0.62 -8.75 -16.93
N ARG A 576 1.00 -9.28 -15.77
CA ARG A 576 0.47 -10.58 -15.29
C ARG A 576 -1.00 -10.53 -14.93
N ILE A 577 -1.47 -9.44 -14.33
CA ILE A 577 -2.90 -9.25 -14.07
C ILE A 577 -3.67 -9.18 -15.37
N GLU A 578 -3.19 -8.42 -16.36
CA GLU A 578 -3.86 -8.28 -17.66
C GLU A 578 -3.95 -9.62 -18.40
N ILE A 579 -2.84 -10.36 -18.49
CA ILE A 579 -2.84 -11.70 -19.07
C ILE A 579 -3.86 -12.59 -18.35
N PHE A 580 -3.91 -12.55 -17.02
CA PHE A 580 -4.86 -13.33 -16.23
C PHE A 580 -6.33 -12.93 -16.50
N LEU A 581 -6.63 -11.63 -16.54
CA LEU A 581 -7.97 -11.12 -16.82
C LEU A 581 -8.43 -11.49 -18.24
N ASN A 582 -7.53 -11.42 -19.22
CA ASN A 582 -7.81 -11.83 -20.59
C ASN A 582 -8.00 -13.34 -20.72
N LEU A 583 -7.18 -14.15 -20.05
CA LEU A 583 -7.39 -15.61 -19.96
C LEU A 583 -8.76 -15.95 -19.35
N LEU A 584 -9.16 -15.25 -18.29
CA LEU A 584 -10.49 -15.41 -17.69
C LEU A 584 -11.60 -15.04 -18.66
N SER A 585 -11.42 -13.96 -19.42
CA SER A 585 -12.39 -13.49 -20.42
C SER A 585 -12.59 -14.54 -21.53
N ILE A 586 -11.49 -15.07 -22.08
CA ILE A 586 -11.49 -16.13 -23.11
C ILE A 586 -12.20 -17.38 -22.60
N ASN A 587 -11.93 -17.77 -21.35
CA ASN A 587 -12.50 -18.96 -20.75
C ASN A 587 -13.89 -18.74 -20.14
N ARG A 588 -14.55 -17.59 -20.39
CA ARG A 588 -15.86 -17.15 -19.87
C ARG A 588 -15.92 -16.91 -18.36
N ASN A 589 -15.36 -17.81 -17.56
CA ASN A 589 -15.29 -17.69 -16.10
C ASN A 589 -14.13 -18.50 -15.51
N LEU A 590 -13.81 -18.23 -14.25
CA LEU A 590 -12.73 -18.89 -13.52
C LEU A 590 -12.90 -20.41 -13.42
N GLY A 591 -14.13 -20.92 -13.33
CA GLY A 591 -14.40 -22.35 -13.24
C GLY A 591 -14.03 -23.10 -14.52
N VAL A 592 -14.39 -22.55 -15.67
CA VAL A 592 -14.07 -23.11 -16.99
C VAL A 592 -12.58 -22.99 -17.29
N LEU A 593 -11.94 -21.87 -16.91
CA LEU A 593 -10.48 -21.72 -17.00
C LEU A 593 -9.76 -22.84 -16.23
N LEU A 594 -10.16 -23.08 -14.98
CA LEU A 594 -9.59 -24.15 -14.16
C LEU A 594 -9.84 -25.53 -14.78
N LEU A 595 -11.06 -25.79 -15.28
CA LEU A 595 -11.39 -27.03 -15.99
C LEU A 595 -10.52 -27.26 -17.24
N ASN A 596 -10.25 -26.22 -18.03
CA ASN A 596 -9.40 -26.31 -19.21
C ASN A 596 -7.92 -26.54 -18.87
N ILE A 597 -7.44 -25.92 -17.79
CA ILE A 597 -6.11 -26.20 -17.21
C ILE A 597 -6.02 -27.67 -16.79
N PHE A 598 -7.01 -28.21 -16.08
CA PHE A 598 -7.03 -29.61 -15.65
C PHE A 598 -7.16 -30.61 -16.81
N ARG A 599 -7.81 -30.23 -17.92
CA ARG A 599 -7.97 -31.06 -19.12
C ARG A 599 -6.75 -31.04 -20.05
N GLY A 600 -5.70 -30.28 -19.72
CA GLY A 600 -4.55 -30.07 -20.61
C GLY A 600 -4.90 -29.31 -21.90
N LYS A 601 -6.08 -28.69 -21.94
CA LYS A 601 -6.59 -27.90 -23.07
C LYS A 601 -6.44 -26.41 -22.78
N MET A 602 -5.28 -25.98 -22.29
CA MET A 602 -5.01 -24.55 -22.22
C MET A 602 -4.96 -24.02 -23.65
N GLU A 603 -5.91 -23.14 -23.99
CA GLU A 603 -5.78 -22.30 -25.18
C GLU A 603 -4.46 -21.50 -25.09
N LYS A 604 -3.90 -21.15 -26.25
CA LYS A 604 -2.67 -20.35 -26.33
C LYS A 604 -2.81 -19.08 -25.47
N ALA A 605 -1.69 -18.57 -24.95
CA ALA A 605 -1.65 -17.30 -24.22
C ALA A 605 -2.43 -16.22 -25.00
N PRO A 606 -3.16 -15.33 -24.32
CA PRO A 606 -3.90 -14.26 -24.98
C PRO A 606 -2.92 -13.47 -25.84
N ASP A 607 -3.26 -13.31 -27.10
CA ASP A 607 -2.47 -12.52 -28.03
C ASP A 607 -2.69 -11.04 -27.70
N GLU A 608 -1.68 -10.38 -27.15
CA GLU A 608 -1.70 -8.96 -26.77
C GLU A 608 -1.97 -8.03 -27.96
N THR A 609 -1.69 -8.50 -29.19
CA THR A 609 -1.98 -7.76 -30.43
C THR A 609 -3.39 -8.00 -30.95
N SER A 610 -4.18 -8.86 -30.30
CA SER A 610 -5.54 -9.19 -30.70
C SER A 610 -6.52 -8.06 -30.37
N PRO A 611 -7.54 -7.80 -31.22
CA PRO A 611 -8.64 -6.89 -30.89
C PRO A 611 -9.53 -7.40 -29.74
N LYS A 612 -9.32 -8.63 -29.25
CA LYS A 612 -10.04 -9.19 -28.09
C LYS A 612 -9.28 -9.02 -26.77
N PHE A 613 -8.01 -8.61 -26.83
CA PHE A 613 -7.22 -8.34 -25.64
C PHE A 613 -7.62 -6.98 -25.07
N LEU A 614 -7.85 -6.94 -23.76
CA LEU A 614 -8.22 -5.73 -23.03
C LEU A 614 -7.14 -5.37 -22.01
N SER A 615 -6.80 -4.08 -21.92
CA SER A 615 -5.99 -3.51 -20.86
C SER A 615 -6.64 -3.71 -19.48
N PHE A 616 -5.89 -3.38 -18.42
CA PHE A 616 -6.44 -3.33 -17.08
C PHE A 616 -7.68 -2.42 -16.99
N ILE A 617 -7.61 -1.24 -17.63
CA ILE A 617 -8.71 -0.27 -17.66
C ILE A 617 -9.90 -0.78 -18.49
N GLY A 618 -9.64 -1.43 -19.63
CA GLY A 618 -10.67 -2.06 -20.46
C GLY A 618 -11.45 -3.16 -19.73
N ASN A 619 -10.83 -3.80 -18.74
CA ASN A 619 -11.50 -4.79 -17.89
C ASN A 619 -12.46 -4.19 -16.85
N PHE A 620 -12.41 -2.87 -16.58
CA PHE A 620 -13.44 -2.20 -15.77
C PHE A 620 -14.76 -2.08 -16.52
N ASP A 621 -14.72 -1.67 -17.79
CA ASP A 621 -15.91 -1.50 -18.61
C ASP A 621 -15.73 -2.14 -19.99
N LYS A 622 -16.41 -3.26 -20.24
CA LYS A 622 -16.33 -3.98 -21.51
C LYS A 622 -17.25 -3.45 -22.62
N ARG A 623 -18.02 -2.39 -22.37
CA ARG A 623 -18.94 -1.82 -23.37
C ARG A 623 -18.17 -1.13 -24.50
N VAL A 624 -18.53 -1.45 -25.73
CA VAL A 624 -17.90 -0.90 -26.94
C VAL A 624 -18.85 0.03 -27.68
N GLU A 625 -20.14 -0.29 -27.71
CA GLU A 625 -21.14 0.44 -28.48
C GLU A 625 -21.36 1.87 -27.97
N LEU A 626 -21.47 2.82 -28.91
CA LEU A 626 -22.00 4.15 -28.65
C LEU A 626 -23.48 4.04 -28.22
N ASP A 627 -23.96 5.02 -27.46
CA ASP A 627 -25.37 5.05 -27.08
C ASP A 627 -26.22 5.45 -28.29
N SER A 628 -27.08 4.54 -28.77
CA SER A 628 -27.87 4.76 -29.99
C SER A 628 -28.90 5.88 -29.87
N THR A 629 -29.18 6.34 -28.65
CA THR A 629 -30.07 7.49 -28.39
C THR A 629 -29.37 8.83 -28.55
N ILE A 630 -28.04 8.88 -28.48
CA ILE A 630 -27.24 10.10 -28.59
C ILE A 630 -26.67 10.17 -30.02
N LYS A 631 -27.27 11.00 -30.86
CA LYS A 631 -26.86 11.19 -32.26
C LYS A 631 -26.22 12.55 -32.47
N TYR A 632 -25.56 12.74 -33.60
CA TYR A 632 -25.08 14.05 -34.02
C TYR A 632 -26.22 15.08 -33.97
N GLY A 633 -25.94 16.27 -33.43
CA GLY A 633 -26.93 17.29 -33.11
C GLY A 633 -27.42 17.28 -31.65
N ASP A 634 -27.32 16.16 -30.92
CA ASP A 634 -27.53 16.15 -29.46
C ASP A 634 -26.38 16.91 -28.76
N PRO A 635 -26.65 17.83 -27.82
CA PRO A 635 -25.60 18.51 -27.04
C PRO A 635 -24.60 17.56 -26.35
N LYS A 636 -25.02 16.32 -26.05
CA LYS A 636 -24.18 15.29 -25.43
C LYS A 636 -23.31 14.50 -26.42
N TYR A 637 -23.53 14.63 -27.73
CA TYR A 637 -22.90 13.78 -28.73
C TYR A 637 -21.38 13.77 -28.62
N PHE A 638 -20.76 14.95 -28.68
CA PHE A 638 -19.31 15.06 -28.58
C PHE A 638 -18.80 14.61 -27.22
N ALA A 639 -19.49 14.92 -26.12
CA ALA A 639 -19.09 14.42 -24.79
C ALA A 639 -19.11 12.88 -24.71
N ALA A 640 -20.15 12.23 -25.24
CA ALA A 640 -20.28 10.78 -25.25
C ALA A 640 -19.23 10.11 -26.14
N LEU A 641 -19.03 10.63 -27.37
CA LEU A 641 -18.01 10.15 -28.30
C LEU A 641 -16.60 10.34 -27.71
N SER A 642 -16.32 11.52 -27.16
CA SER A 642 -15.05 11.85 -26.51
C SER A 642 -14.73 10.90 -25.36
N MET A 643 -15.70 10.60 -24.48
CA MET A 643 -15.47 9.64 -23.40
C MET A 643 -15.19 8.23 -23.92
N MET A 644 -15.94 7.77 -24.92
CA MET A 644 -15.72 6.45 -25.50
C MET A 644 -14.37 6.36 -26.20
N ALA A 645 -13.94 7.42 -26.89
CA ALA A 645 -12.61 7.52 -27.50
C ALA A 645 -11.51 7.55 -26.42
N SER A 646 -11.63 8.38 -25.38
CA SER A 646 -10.69 8.40 -24.26
C SER A 646 -10.58 7.06 -23.54
N LYS A 647 -11.68 6.31 -23.43
CA LYS A 647 -11.64 4.93 -22.91
C LYS A 647 -10.91 3.98 -23.86
N ALA A 648 -11.20 4.03 -25.16
CA ALA A 648 -10.55 3.16 -26.16
C ALA A 648 -9.05 3.43 -26.31
N SER A 649 -8.57 4.63 -25.97
CA SER A 649 -7.16 5.01 -26.06
C SER A 649 -6.21 4.19 -25.18
N TYR A 650 -6.74 3.48 -24.17
CA TYR A 650 -5.96 2.55 -23.33
C TYR A 650 -5.68 1.20 -24.01
N GLU A 651 -6.38 0.90 -25.09
CA GLU A 651 -6.35 -0.41 -25.73
C GLU A 651 -5.35 -0.48 -26.88
N ASN A 652 -5.02 -1.70 -27.34
CA ASN A 652 -4.07 -1.88 -28.43
C ASN A 652 -4.62 -1.40 -29.79
N LYS A 653 -3.73 -1.22 -30.77
CA LYS A 653 -4.06 -0.74 -32.11
C LYS A 653 -5.13 -1.58 -32.84
N ALA A 654 -5.12 -2.90 -32.67
CA ALA A 654 -6.09 -3.78 -33.32
C ALA A 654 -7.49 -3.59 -32.72
N TYR A 655 -7.58 -3.49 -31.39
CA TYR A 655 -8.83 -3.17 -30.69
C TYR A 655 -9.38 -1.83 -31.18
N ILE A 656 -8.55 -0.78 -31.18
CA ILE A 656 -8.96 0.56 -31.63
C ILE A 656 -9.48 0.51 -33.07
N GLN A 657 -8.76 -0.14 -33.99
CA GLN A 657 -9.19 -0.29 -35.38
C GLN A 657 -10.56 -0.98 -35.49
N THR A 658 -10.73 -2.13 -34.82
CA THR A 658 -12.00 -2.88 -34.82
C THR A 658 -13.13 -2.07 -34.21
N VAL A 659 -12.92 -1.39 -33.08
CA VAL A 659 -13.96 -0.59 -32.44
C VAL A 659 -14.39 0.57 -33.32
N VAL A 660 -13.45 1.35 -33.85
CA VAL A 660 -13.77 2.53 -34.66
C VAL A 660 -14.42 2.13 -35.98
N THR A 661 -13.86 1.16 -36.70
CA THR A 661 -14.36 0.76 -38.03
C THR A 661 -15.58 -0.16 -37.95
N ASP A 662 -15.53 -1.20 -37.12
CA ASP A 662 -16.57 -2.24 -37.15
C ASP A 662 -17.75 -1.92 -36.23
N HIS A 663 -17.51 -1.28 -35.08
CA HIS A 663 -18.58 -0.95 -34.13
C HIS A 663 -19.13 0.46 -34.32
N TRP A 664 -18.27 1.47 -34.40
CA TRP A 664 -18.70 2.87 -34.52
C TRP A 664 -18.99 3.30 -35.96
N LYS A 665 -18.57 2.49 -36.94
CA LYS A 665 -18.73 2.78 -38.38
C LYS A 665 -18.06 4.10 -38.79
N MET A 666 -16.92 4.40 -38.18
CA MET A 666 -16.10 5.59 -38.41
C MET A 666 -14.76 5.22 -39.05
N GLU A 667 -14.07 6.21 -39.60
CA GLU A 667 -12.74 6.01 -40.18
C GLU A 667 -11.67 6.06 -39.07
N CYS A 668 -10.86 5.01 -38.93
CA CYS A 668 -9.72 4.99 -38.03
C CYS A 668 -8.50 5.55 -38.77
N LEU A 669 -8.00 6.71 -38.33
CA LEU A 669 -6.88 7.40 -38.99
C LEU A 669 -5.52 6.89 -38.50
N GLY A 670 -5.47 6.29 -37.31
CA GLY A 670 -4.29 5.62 -36.78
C GLY A 670 -4.15 5.72 -35.27
N SER A 671 -3.29 4.88 -34.71
CA SER A 671 -2.86 4.87 -33.31
C SER A 671 -1.34 4.95 -33.28
N PHE A 672 -0.80 5.82 -32.43
CA PHE A 672 0.59 6.26 -32.47
C PHE A 672 1.20 6.29 -31.07
N ASP A 673 2.47 5.90 -31.01
CA ASP A 673 3.32 5.99 -29.82
C ASP A 673 4.39 7.06 -30.07
N PHE A 674 4.38 8.10 -29.25
CA PHE A 674 5.23 9.28 -29.40
C PHE A 674 6.34 9.28 -28.34
N TRP A 675 7.51 9.73 -28.78
CA TRP A 675 8.73 9.89 -28.01
C TRP A 675 8.63 11.01 -26.97
N ASN A 676 9.25 10.77 -25.81
CA ASN A 676 9.46 11.75 -24.75
C ASN A 676 10.96 11.96 -24.55
N ASP A 677 11.47 13.15 -24.88
CA ASP A 677 12.89 13.50 -24.80
C ASP A 677 13.49 13.45 -23.40
N TYR A 678 12.67 13.60 -22.35
CA TYR A 678 13.13 13.60 -20.97
C TYR A 678 13.22 12.18 -20.39
N GLN A 679 12.40 11.25 -20.89
CA GLN A 679 12.40 9.85 -20.46
C GLN A 679 13.18 8.93 -21.40
N GLU A 680 13.51 9.40 -22.60
CA GLU A 680 14.19 8.66 -23.66
C GLU A 680 13.46 7.36 -24.07
N LYS A 681 12.12 7.42 -24.14
CA LYS A 681 11.24 6.31 -24.54
C LYS A 681 9.95 6.86 -25.16
N ALA A 682 9.22 6.03 -25.91
CA ALA A 682 7.87 6.35 -26.37
C ALA A 682 6.87 6.10 -25.24
N THR A 683 6.42 7.16 -24.58
CA THR A 683 5.54 7.10 -23.39
C THR A 683 4.20 7.78 -23.60
N THR A 684 4.05 8.57 -24.67
CA THR A 684 2.82 9.31 -24.95
C THR A 684 2.09 8.62 -26.09
N GLN A 685 0.84 8.23 -25.87
CA GLN A 685 0.04 7.52 -26.87
C GLN A 685 -1.21 8.32 -27.20
N ALA A 686 -1.54 8.39 -28.48
CA ALA A 686 -2.81 8.93 -28.93
C ALA A 686 -3.28 8.21 -30.19
N PHE A 687 -4.58 8.26 -30.43
CA PHE A 687 -5.15 7.79 -31.68
C PHE A 687 -6.13 8.81 -32.26
N LEU A 688 -6.28 8.76 -33.57
CA LEU A 688 -7.15 9.64 -34.33
C LEU A 688 -8.23 8.80 -35.02
N LEU A 689 -9.45 9.31 -34.99
CA LEU A 689 -10.57 8.80 -35.77
C LEU A 689 -11.28 9.96 -36.46
N ARG A 690 -12.03 9.66 -37.51
CA ARG A 690 -12.84 10.61 -38.24
C ARG A 690 -14.27 10.11 -38.35
N ASP A 691 -15.17 10.90 -37.79
CA ASP A 691 -16.60 10.74 -37.91
C ASP A 691 -17.09 11.63 -39.06
N LYS A 692 -17.42 10.99 -40.19
CA LYS A 692 -17.79 11.68 -41.43
C LYS A 692 -19.09 11.10 -41.97
N ASN A 693 -20.09 11.96 -42.15
CA ASN A 693 -21.31 11.67 -42.88
C ASN A 693 -21.69 12.86 -43.78
N GLU A 694 -22.92 12.90 -44.29
CA GLU A 694 -23.39 14.02 -45.13
C GLU A 694 -23.59 15.34 -44.35
N GLU A 695 -23.84 15.26 -43.04
CA GLU A 695 -24.17 16.37 -42.16
C GLU A 695 -22.93 16.99 -41.49
N HIS A 696 -21.88 16.21 -41.24
CA HIS A 696 -20.66 16.66 -40.55
C HIS A 696 -19.41 15.85 -40.88
N ASP A 697 -18.26 16.47 -40.62
CA ASP A 697 -16.94 15.87 -40.77
C ASP A 697 -16.09 16.31 -39.57
N THR A 698 -15.89 15.42 -38.60
CA THR A 698 -15.18 15.71 -37.35
C THR A 698 -14.10 14.69 -37.07
N ILE A 699 -12.87 15.17 -36.86
CA ILE A 699 -11.73 14.36 -36.41
C ILE A 699 -11.68 14.39 -34.88
N VAL A 700 -11.51 13.24 -34.23
CA VAL A 700 -11.31 13.15 -32.78
C VAL A 700 -9.87 12.74 -32.52
N VAL A 701 -9.14 13.53 -31.75
CA VAL A 701 -7.82 13.17 -31.22
C VAL A 701 -8.00 12.74 -29.77
N ALA A 702 -7.71 11.48 -29.47
CA ALA A 702 -7.84 10.94 -28.12
C ALA A 702 -6.46 10.59 -27.54
N PHE A 703 -6.07 11.30 -26.51
CA PHE A 703 -4.85 11.03 -25.74
C PHE A 703 -5.11 9.99 -24.66
N ARG A 704 -4.19 9.04 -24.53
CA ARG A 704 -4.21 8.02 -23.48
C ARG A 704 -3.80 8.61 -22.14
N GLY A 705 -4.44 8.14 -21.07
CA GLY A 705 -4.10 8.49 -19.69
C GLY A 705 -3.18 7.50 -18.99
N THR A 706 -2.96 7.72 -17.70
CA THR A 706 -2.07 6.91 -16.84
C THR A 706 -2.62 5.49 -16.62
N GLU A 707 -1.77 4.47 -16.79
CA GLU A 707 -2.08 3.10 -16.41
C GLU A 707 -1.77 2.83 -14.93
N PRO A 708 -2.56 2.02 -14.22
CA PRO A 708 -2.35 1.76 -12.78
C PRO A 708 -0.99 1.17 -12.43
N PHE A 709 -0.30 0.53 -13.38
CA PHE A 709 1.00 -0.11 -13.17
C PHE A 709 2.16 0.56 -13.92
N ASP A 710 1.93 1.74 -14.50
CA ASP A 710 2.95 2.53 -15.18
C ASP A 710 3.55 3.58 -14.23
N ALA A 711 4.60 3.18 -13.52
CA ALA A 711 5.29 4.05 -12.58
C ALA A 711 5.86 5.33 -13.21
N ASP A 712 6.20 5.32 -14.50
CA ASP A 712 6.75 6.49 -15.21
C ASP A 712 5.65 7.53 -15.46
N ALA A 713 4.44 7.07 -15.83
CA ALA A 713 3.26 7.93 -15.95
C ALA A 713 2.83 8.50 -14.59
N TRP A 714 2.82 7.68 -13.53
CA TRP A 714 2.57 8.16 -12.16
C TRP A 714 3.62 9.19 -11.70
N CYS A 715 4.90 9.02 -12.05
CA CYS A 715 5.92 10.02 -11.72
C CYS A 715 5.60 11.37 -12.36
N SER A 716 5.08 11.37 -13.59
CA SER A 716 4.67 12.59 -14.29
C SER A 716 3.49 13.27 -13.60
N ASP A 717 2.53 12.52 -13.06
CA ASP A 717 1.38 13.06 -12.32
C ASP A 717 1.77 13.64 -10.94
N PHE A 718 2.83 13.12 -10.32
CA PHE A 718 3.38 13.63 -9.06
C PHE A 718 4.50 14.66 -9.25
N ASP A 719 4.91 14.97 -10.49
CA ASP A 719 5.98 15.91 -10.82
C ASP A 719 5.52 17.37 -10.68
N ILE A 720 5.74 18.01 -9.54
CA ILE A 720 5.37 19.43 -9.34
C ILE A 720 6.32 20.43 -10.01
N SER A 721 7.16 19.98 -10.94
CA SER A 721 7.96 20.85 -11.81
C SER A 721 7.06 21.76 -12.65
N TRP A 722 7.55 22.94 -13.01
CA TRP A 722 6.84 23.87 -13.88
C TRP A 722 7.77 24.65 -14.80
N TYR A 723 7.22 25.07 -15.93
CA TYR A 723 7.83 26.05 -16.84
C TYR A 723 6.92 27.26 -16.94
N GLU A 724 7.48 28.46 -16.81
CA GLU A 724 6.77 29.72 -17.05
C GLU A 724 7.00 30.15 -18.50
N LEU A 725 5.90 30.27 -19.24
CA LEU A 725 5.89 30.87 -20.57
C LEU A 725 5.52 32.35 -20.44
N PHE A 726 6.35 33.22 -21.02
CA PHE A 726 6.14 34.67 -20.96
C PHE A 726 4.76 35.06 -21.53
N GLY A 727 4.02 35.90 -20.82
CA GLY A 727 2.65 36.29 -21.18
C GLY A 727 1.58 35.20 -21.00
N VAL A 728 1.95 33.95 -20.78
CA VAL A 728 1.04 32.80 -20.68
C VAL A 728 0.83 32.36 -19.23
N GLY A 729 1.90 32.11 -18.47
CA GLY A 729 1.83 31.62 -17.08
C GLY A 729 2.63 30.35 -16.85
N LYS A 730 2.51 29.78 -15.63
CA LYS A 730 3.23 28.56 -15.23
C LYS A 730 2.43 27.33 -15.60
N ILE A 731 3.09 26.39 -16.26
CA ILE A 731 2.49 25.15 -16.76
C ILE A 731 3.25 23.95 -16.18
N HIS A 732 2.51 22.88 -15.88
CA HIS A 732 3.03 21.66 -15.29
C HIS A 732 4.07 20.98 -16.20
N GLY A 733 5.29 20.82 -15.68
CA GLY A 733 6.44 20.34 -16.45
C GLY A 733 6.28 18.92 -16.94
N GLY A 734 5.74 18.00 -16.13
CA GLY A 734 5.48 16.62 -16.53
C GLY A 734 4.60 16.52 -17.79
N PHE A 735 3.54 17.33 -17.88
CA PHE A 735 2.59 17.31 -19.00
C PHE A 735 3.20 17.94 -20.26
N MET A 736 4.01 18.99 -20.12
CA MET A 736 4.73 19.59 -21.25
C MET A 736 5.75 18.60 -21.84
N LYS A 737 6.52 17.91 -20.99
CA LYS A 737 7.48 16.88 -21.41
C LYS A 737 6.77 15.76 -22.17
N ALA A 738 5.64 15.26 -21.64
CA ALA A 738 4.85 14.23 -22.29
C ALA A 738 4.26 14.67 -23.64
N LEU A 739 3.84 15.93 -23.78
CA LEU A 739 3.26 16.43 -25.03
C LEU A 739 4.29 16.67 -26.14
N GLY A 740 5.55 16.94 -25.79
CA GLY A 740 6.63 17.12 -26.77
C GLY A 740 7.57 18.31 -26.53
N LEU A 741 7.67 18.83 -25.30
CA LEU A 741 8.68 19.82 -24.94
C LEU A 741 10.08 19.27 -25.21
N GLN A 742 10.92 20.03 -25.90
CA GLN A 742 12.29 19.62 -26.21
C GLN A 742 13.27 20.05 -25.13
N LYS A 743 14.15 19.12 -24.76
CA LYS A 743 15.23 19.35 -23.80
C LYS A 743 16.18 20.44 -24.31
N ASN A 744 16.39 21.47 -23.51
CA ASN A 744 17.26 22.63 -23.80
C ASN A 744 16.83 23.55 -24.96
N ILE A 745 15.73 23.26 -25.67
CA ILE A 745 15.26 24.05 -26.83
C ILE A 745 13.89 24.69 -26.54
N GLY A 746 13.03 24.02 -25.75
CA GLY A 746 11.70 24.53 -25.44
C GLY A 746 10.65 24.13 -26.49
N TRP A 747 9.84 25.10 -26.93
CA TRP A 747 8.76 24.93 -27.92
C TRP A 747 9.09 25.68 -29.22
N PRO A 748 10.03 25.19 -30.05
CA PRO A 748 10.28 25.82 -31.35
C PRO A 748 9.07 25.63 -32.28
N LYS A 749 8.70 26.66 -33.04
CA LYS A 749 7.56 26.58 -33.99
C LYS A 749 7.76 25.52 -35.08
N GLN A 750 9.01 25.35 -35.53
CA GLN A 750 9.44 24.31 -36.47
C GLN A 750 10.60 23.52 -35.87
N LEU A 751 10.57 22.20 -36.06
CA LEU A 751 11.63 21.31 -35.60
C LEU A 751 12.87 21.48 -36.49
N GLN A 752 14.04 21.66 -35.87
CA GLN A 752 15.29 21.60 -36.63
C GLN A 752 15.53 20.16 -37.07
N PRO A 753 15.99 19.91 -38.31
CA PRO A 753 16.30 18.57 -38.79
C PRO A 753 17.52 18.03 -38.02
N ASN A 754 17.25 17.34 -36.91
CA ASN A 754 18.28 16.68 -36.14
C ASN A 754 18.67 15.40 -36.90
N HIS A 755 19.96 15.24 -37.22
CA HIS A 755 20.48 14.17 -38.09
C HIS A 755 20.33 12.74 -37.51
N THR A 756 19.70 12.59 -36.35
CA THR A 756 19.53 11.30 -35.65
C THR A 756 18.08 10.89 -35.39
N ARG A 757 17.07 11.77 -35.52
CA ARG A 757 15.67 11.43 -35.22
C ARG A 757 14.66 12.24 -36.07
N PRO A 758 13.63 11.61 -36.64
CA PRO A 758 12.55 12.31 -37.33
C PRO A 758 11.80 13.28 -36.40
N ALA A 759 11.41 14.43 -36.95
CA ALA A 759 10.53 15.41 -36.31
C ALA A 759 9.14 14.82 -35.93
N ASP A 760 8.76 13.73 -36.59
CA ASP A 760 7.46 13.04 -36.46
C ASP A 760 7.34 12.20 -35.17
N ASP A 761 8.38 12.18 -34.33
CA ASP A 761 8.39 11.36 -33.12
C ASP A 761 7.74 12.06 -31.90
N LEU A 762 7.56 13.39 -31.90
CA LEU A 762 6.99 14.14 -30.77
C LEU A 762 5.49 14.39 -30.94
N ALA A 763 4.69 14.11 -29.89
CA ALA A 763 3.22 14.06 -29.98
C ALA A 763 2.59 15.35 -30.53
N TYR A 764 2.94 16.52 -29.99
CA TYR A 764 2.39 17.80 -30.46
C TYR A 764 2.65 18.03 -31.94
N TYR A 765 3.91 17.92 -32.36
CA TYR A 765 4.33 18.24 -33.73
C TYR A 765 3.72 17.26 -34.74
N ALA A 766 3.80 15.96 -34.45
CA ALA A 766 3.24 14.93 -35.32
C ALA A 766 1.72 15.10 -35.47
N ILE A 767 0.99 15.29 -34.37
CA ILE A 767 -0.47 15.49 -34.42
C ILE A 767 -0.83 16.80 -35.12
N ARG A 768 -0.07 17.88 -34.90
CA ARG A 768 -0.27 19.16 -35.60
C ARG A 768 -0.15 18.99 -37.11
N GLU A 769 0.90 18.35 -37.60
CA GLU A 769 1.10 18.15 -39.04
C GLU A 769 0.06 17.16 -39.63
N MET A 770 -0.32 16.11 -38.89
CA MET A 770 -1.42 15.22 -39.29
C MET A 770 -2.74 15.98 -39.43
N LEU A 771 -3.08 16.85 -38.46
CA LEU A 771 -4.29 17.66 -38.52
C LEU A 771 -4.26 18.64 -39.69
N LYS A 772 -3.14 19.32 -39.96
CA LYS A 772 -2.99 20.18 -41.16
C LYS A 772 -3.22 19.39 -42.45
N GLY A 773 -2.62 18.21 -42.55
CA GLY A 773 -2.78 17.31 -43.69
C GLY A 773 -4.22 16.82 -43.89
N LEU A 774 -4.95 16.54 -42.81
CA LEU A 774 -6.34 16.06 -42.87
C LEU A 774 -7.35 17.20 -43.12
N LEU A 775 -7.16 18.35 -42.48
CA LEU A 775 -8.07 19.49 -42.58
C LEU A 775 -7.95 20.23 -43.92
N SER A 776 -6.77 20.18 -44.56
CA SER A 776 -6.57 20.73 -45.92
C SER A 776 -7.36 19.96 -46.99
N GLN A 777 -7.75 18.71 -46.73
CA GLN A 777 -8.54 17.89 -47.67
C GLN A 777 -10.02 18.28 -47.71
N ASN A 778 -10.53 18.90 -46.64
CA ASN A 778 -11.92 19.36 -46.58
C ASN A 778 -12.01 20.63 -45.75
N ALA A 779 -12.33 21.76 -46.38
CA ALA A 779 -12.46 23.06 -45.72
C ALA A 779 -13.57 23.13 -44.64
N LYS A 780 -14.51 22.17 -44.59
CA LYS A 780 -15.56 22.11 -43.56
C LYS A 780 -15.23 21.18 -42.39
N ALA A 781 -14.18 20.35 -42.49
CA ALA A 781 -13.86 19.38 -41.45
C ALA A 781 -13.46 20.08 -40.14
N LYS A 782 -13.96 19.66 -38.99
CA LYS A 782 -13.51 20.18 -37.69
C LYS A 782 -12.79 19.10 -36.93
N TYR A 783 -12.19 19.45 -35.79
CA TYR A 783 -11.67 18.43 -34.88
C TYR A 783 -11.98 18.75 -33.42
N ILE A 784 -11.95 17.72 -32.60
CA ILE A 784 -12.06 17.82 -31.14
C ILE A 784 -10.90 17.10 -30.48
N LEU A 785 -10.55 17.55 -29.28
CA LEU A 785 -9.49 16.97 -28.46
C LEU A 785 -10.11 16.34 -27.21
N THR A 786 -9.64 15.14 -26.84
CA THR A 786 -10.16 14.43 -25.67
C THR A 786 -9.11 13.60 -24.97
N GLY A 787 -9.35 13.33 -23.68
CA GLY A 787 -8.53 12.43 -22.88
C GLY A 787 -9.10 12.21 -21.48
N HIS A 788 -8.72 11.08 -20.89
CA HIS A 788 -8.99 10.75 -19.49
C HIS A 788 -7.70 10.84 -18.68
N SER A 789 -7.76 11.31 -17.41
CA SER A 789 -6.58 11.41 -16.53
C SER A 789 -5.48 12.30 -17.15
N LEU A 790 -4.21 11.85 -17.16
CA LEU A 790 -3.09 12.48 -17.88
C LEU A 790 -3.45 12.86 -19.34
N GLY A 791 -4.19 12.00 -20.05
CA GLY A 791 -4.62 12.29 -21.43
C GLY A 791 -5.51 13.53 -21.52
N GLY A 792 -6.32 13.78 -20.49
CA GLY A 792 -7.11 15.02 -20.40
C GLY A 792 -6.23 16.25 -20.27
N ALA A 793 -5.12 16.17 -19.53
CA ALA A 793 -4.16 17.26 -19.40
C ALA A 793 -3.47 17.57 -20.74
N LEU A 794 -3.09 16.53 -21.49
CA LEU A 794 -2.52 16.67 -22.84
C LEU A 794 -3.52 17.30 -23.82
N ALA A 795 -4.80 16.91 -23.75
CA ALA A 795 -5.85 17.42 -24.62
C ALA A 795 -6.07 18.93 -24.50
N ILE A 796 -6.00 19.51 -23.28
CA ILE A 796 -6.11 20.96 -23.08
C ILE A 796 -4.77 21.70 -23.25
N LEU A 797 -3.63 21.01 -23.06
CA LEU A 797 -2.33 21.61 -23.29
C LEU A 797 -2.02 21.77 -24.78
N PHE A 798 -2.49 20.85 -25.63
CA PHE A 798 -2.33 20.93 -27.09
C PHE A 798 -2.78 22.28 -27.70
N PRO A 799 -4.00 22.79 -27.47
CA PRO A 799 -4.40 24.09 -27.98
C PRO A 799 -3.62 25.25 -27.37
N ALA A 800 -3.09 25.13 -26.15
CA ALA A 800 -2.21 26.16 -25.58
C ALA A 800 -0.93 26.33 -26.41
N ILE A 801 -0.35 25.23 -26.89
CA ILE A 801 0.84 25.28 -27.76
C ILE A 801 0.47 25.72 -29.18
N LEU A 802 -0.73 25.39 -29.69
CA LEU A 802 -1.22 25.95 -30.95
C LEU A 802 -1.32 27.48 -30.90
N VAL A 803 -1.83 28.04 -29.79
CA VAL A 803 -1.87 29.49 -29.58
C VAL A 803 -0.45 30.06 -29.53
N LEU A 804 0.46 29.42 -28.79
CA LEU A 804 1.86 29.83 -28.71
C LEU A 804 2.55 29.84 -30.08
N HIS A 805 2.23 28.87 -30.94
CA HIS A 805 2.77 28.76 -32.30
C HIS A 805 2.00 29.57 -33.34
N GLU A 806 0.96 30.31 -32.95
CA GLU A 806 0.11 31.12 -33.84
C GLU A 806 -0.53 30.29 -34.97
N GLU A 807 -0.97 29.07 -34.66
CA GLU A 807 -1.60 28.14 -35.61
C GLU A 807 -3.09 28.48 -35.79
N ALA A 808 -3.38 29.68 -36.33
CA ALA A 808 -4.73 30.24 -36.42
C ALA A 808 -5.73 29.31 -37.14
N GLU A 809 -5.34 28.71 -38.27
CA GLU A 809 -6.22 27.79 -39.02
C GLU A 809 -6.62 26.57 -38.19
N LEU A 810 -5.70 26.01 -37.40
CA LEU A 810 -6.03 24.89 -36.52
C LEU A 810 -6.91 25.34 -35.34
N LEU A 811 -6.73 26.56 -34.83
CA LEU A 811 -7.57 27.07 -33.74
C LEU A 811 -9.00 27.34 -34.21
N GLU A 812 -9.18 27.90 -35.40
CA GLU A 812 -10.51 28.13 -36.00
C GLU A 812 -11.29 26.84 -36.29
N ARG A 813 -10.56 25.73 -36.52
CA ARG A 813 -11.14 24.42 -36.86
C ARG A 813 -11.33 23.50 -35.65
N LEU A 814 -10.92 23.94 -34.45
CA LEU A 814 -11.11 23.22 -33.19
C LEU A 814 -12.52 23.48 -32.64
N GLU A 815 -13.40 22.47 -32.73
CA GLU A 815 -14.79 22.57 -32.27
C GLU A 815 -14.90 22.51 -30.73
N GLY A 816 -14.01 21.78 -30.07
CA GLY A 816 -14.01 21.71 -28.61
C GLY A 816 -13.01 20.75 -28.00
N VAL A 817 -12.85 20.89 -26.69
CA VAL A 817 -11.99 20.09 -25.82
C VAL A 817 -12.83 19.49 -24.71
N TYR A 818 -12.82 18.16 -24.60
CA TYR A 818 -13.61 17.40 -23.62
C TYR A 818 -12.67 16.54 -22.79
N THR A 819 -12.59 16.77 -21.49
CA THR A 819 -11.63 16.06 -20.64
C THR A 819 -12.32 15.39 -19.45
N PHE A 820 -11.78 14.25 -19.02
CA PHE A 820 -12.40 13.41 -17.98
C PHE A 820 -11.38 13.10 -16.88
N GLY A 821 -11.70 13.40 -15.62
CA GLY A 821 -10.75 13.15 -14.54
C GLY A 821 -9.42 13.91 -14.69
N GLN A 822 -9.45 15.07 -15.37
CA GLN A 822 -8.26 15.84 -15.74
C GLN A 822 -7.58 16.47 -14.50
N PRO A 823 -6.26 16.30 -14.30
CA PRO A 823 -5.53 17.02 -13.26
C PRO A 823 -5.36 18.53 -13.59
N ARG A 824 -4.88 19.33 -12.64
CA ARG A 824 -4.61 20.77 -12.84
C ARG A 824 -3.36 20.95 -13.70
N VAL A 825 -3.47 21.72 -14.78
CA VAL A 825 -2.44 21.81 -15.84
C VAL A 825 -1.51 23.02 -15.69
N GLY A 826 -1.99 24.12 -15.10
CA GLY A 826 -1.21 25.34 -14.95
C GLY A 826 -1.73 26.24 -13.84
N ASP A 827 -1.11 27.40 -13.69
CA ASP A 827 -1.47 28.39 -12.68
C ASP A 827 -2.66 29.27 -13.09
N GLU A 828 -3.06 30.20 -12.21
CA GLU A 828 -4.16 31.12 -12.47
C GLU A 828 -3.93 32.00 -13.70
N LYS A 829 -2.67 32.37 -13.98
CA LYS A 829 -2.31 33.18 -15.14
C LYS A 829 -2.51 32.38 -16.44
N PHE A 830 -2.07 31.12 -16.44
CA PHE A 830 -2.35 30.17 -17.53
C PHE A 830 -3.85 29.97 -17.74
N GLY A 831 -4.62 29.79 -16.65
CA GLY A 831 -6.07 29.65 -16.73
C GLY A 831 -6.75 30.83 -17.40
N LYS A 832 -6.45 32.06 -16.97
CA LYS A 832 -7.00 33.29 -17.57
C LYS A 832 -6.59 33.46 -19.03
N PHE A 833 -5.33 33.16 -19.35
CA PHE A 833 -4.82 33.19 -20.72
C PHE A 833 -5.63 32.24 -21.62
N MET A 834 -5.84 30.99 -21.17
CA MET A 834 -6.58 30.00 -21.92
C MET A 834 -8.06 30.34 -22.04
N GLU A 835 -8.72 30.80 -20.98
CA GLU A 835 -10.13 31.22 -21.05
C GLU A 835 -10.35 32.34 -22.07
N MET A 836 -9.45 33.33 -22.09
CA MET A 836 -9.48 34.40 -23.07
C MET A 836 -9.33 33.86 -24.50
N LYS A 837 -8.33 32.99 -24.73
CA LYS A 837 -8.02 32.46 -26.07
C LYS A 837 -9.05 31.46 -26.59
N LEU A 838 -9.60 30.62 -25.72
CA LEU A 838 -10.70 29.71 -26.09
C LEU A 838 -11.95 30.50 -26.46
N LYS A 839 -12.27 31.58 -25.72
CA LYS A 839 -13.39 32.46 -26.03
C LYS A 839 -13.18 33.22 -27.35
N GLU A 840 -11.98 33.73 -27.61
CA GLU A 840 -11.61 34.43 -28.85
C GLU A 840 -11.86 33.56 -30.09
N HIS A 841 -11.52 32.26 -30.02
CA HIS A 841 -11.73 31.30 -31.11
C HIS A 841 -13.05 30.53 -31.03
N SER A 842 -13.96 30.87 -30.11
CA SER A 842 -15.24 30.18 -29.90
C SER A 842 -15.11 28.67 -29.63
N ILE A 843 -14.01 28.25 -28.99
CA ILE A 843 -13.72 26.85 -28.66
C ILE A 843 -14.43 26.46 -27.36
N LYS A 844 -15.22 25.39 -27.40
CA LYS A 844 -15.88 24.84 -26.20
C LYS A 844 -14.88 24.05 -25.35
N TYR A 845 -14.88 24.26 -24.04
CA TYR A 845 -14.06 23.48 -23.12
C TYR A 845 -14.89 22.97 -21.94
N TYR A 846 -15.02 21.65 -21.82
CA TYR A 846 -15.76 21.00 -20.74
C TYR A 846 -14.88 19.99 -20.01
N ARG A 847 -14.74 20.19 -18.69
CA ARG A 847 -14.06 19.27 -17.78
C ARG A 847 -15.09 18.43 -17.03
N PHE A 848 -15.04 17.11 -17.16
CA PHE A 848 -15.91 16.19 -16.44
C PHE A 848 -15.21 15.68 -15.18
N VAL A 849 -15.90 15.78 -14.05
CA VAL A 849 -15.42 15.25 -12.76
C VAL A 849 -16.48 14.36 -12.13
N TYR A 850 -16.14 13.12 -11.83
CA TYR A 850 -17.04 12.17 -11.16
C TYR A 850 -16.74 12.05 -9.67
N GLY A 851 -17.74 12.32 -8.83
CA GLY A 851 -17.74 12.02 -7.40
C GLY A 851 -16.49 12.52 -6.67
N ASN A 852 -15.78 11.58 -6.04
CA ASN A 852 -14.56 11.85 -5.29
C ASN A 852 -13.30 11.46 -6.06
N ASP A 853 -13.33 11.44 -7.39
CA ASP A 853 -12.17 11.14 -8.23
C ASP A 853 -10.92 11.91 -7.75
N MET A 854 -9.87 11.18 -7.39
CA MET A 854 -8.68 11.78 -6.81
C MET A 854 -7.86 12.62 -7.79
N VAL A 855 -7.88 12.32 -9.09
CA VAL A 855 -6.94 12.88 -10.07
C VAL A 855 -7.21 14.35 -10.37
N PRO A 856 -8.47 14.82 -10.56
CA PRO A 856 -8.77 16.24 -10.69
C PRO A 856 -8.26 17.11 -9.54
N ARG A 857 -7.96 16.50 -8.40
CA ARG A 857 -7.54 17.22 -7.20
C ARG A 857 -6.01 17.29 -7.06
N LEU A 858 -5.29 16.86 -8.08
CA LEU A 858 -3.83 16.93 -8.18
C LEU A 858 -3.40 17.86 -9.33
N PRO A 859 -2.28 18.60 -9.19
CA PRO A 859 -1.65 18.96 -7.92
C PRO A 859 -2.59 19.75 -7.00
N TYR A 860 -2.27 19.85 -5.71
CA TYR A 860 -3.14 20.54 -4.73
C TYR A 860 -3.33 22.03 -5.08
N ASP A 861 -4.57 22.51 -4.96
CA ASP A 861 -4.91 23.92 -5.08
C ASP A 861 -4.65 24.64 -3.75
N ASP A 862 -3.40 25.04 -3.51
CA ASP A 862 -3.00 25.90 -2.39
C ASP A 862 -2.30 27.15 -2.93
N LYS A 863 -2.34 28.24 -2.15
CA LYS A 863 -1.57 29.48 -2.41
C LYS A 863 -0.08 29.18 -2.66
N ALA A 864 0.42 28.05 -2.17
CA ALA A 864 1.80 27.59 -2.26
C ALA A 864 2.15 26.77 -3.53
N LEU A 865 1.19 26.14 -4.20
CA LEU A 865 1.43 25.27 -5.38
C LEU A 865 0.99 25.88 -6.71
N LEU A 866 0.28 27.01 -6.66
CA LEU A 866 -0.09 27.87 -7.80
C LEU A 866 -1.03 27.23 -8.84
N PHE A 867 -1.11 25.91 -8.96
CA PHE A 867 -1.92 25.20 -9.95
C PHE A 867 -3.43 25.33 -9.66
N LYS A 868 -4.19 25.73 -10.68
CA LYS A 868 -5.63 25.90 -10.64
C LYS A 868 -6.30 25.28 -11.85
N HIS A 869 -7.56 24.92 -11.68
CA HIS A 869 -8.41 24.65 -12.83
C HIS A 869 -8.96 25.95 -13.41
N PHE A 870 -9.47 25.86 -14.63
CA PHE A 870 -10.15 26.93 -15.36
C PHE A 870 -11.22 26.31 -16.29
N GLY A 871 -12.08 27.15 -16.87
CA GLY A 871 -13.16 26.72 -17.76
C GLY A 871 -14.29 25.94 -17.06
N THR A 872 -15.24 25.45 -17.85
CA THR A 872 -16.50 24.86 -17.35
C THR A 872 -16.31 23.47 -16.75
N CYS A 873 -16.59 23.30 -15.45
CA CYS A 873 -16.57 21.99 -14.78
C CYS A 873 -17.97 21.37 -14.68
N LEU A 874 -18.14 20.21 -15.29
CA LEU A 874 -19.33 19.37 -15.21
C LEU A 874 -19.12 18.29 -14.14
N TYR A 875 -19.62 18.55 -12.94
CA TYR A 875 -19.50 17.64 -11.81
C TYR A 875 -20.69 16.68 -11.74
N TYR A 876 -20.41 15.39 -11.61
CA TYR A 876 -21.41 14.34 -11.44
C TYR A 876 -21.29 13.67 -10.08
N ASN A 877 -22.40 13.55 -9.35
CA ASN A 877 -22.41 12.81 -8.09
C ASN A 877 -22.58 11.29 -8.30
N ARG A 878 -22.60 10.51 -7.21
CA ARG A 878 -22.76 9.04 -7.27
C ARG A 878 -24.05 8.55 -7.95
N HIS A 879 -25.06 9.41 -8.09
CA HIS A 879 -26.33 9.11 -8.76
C HIS A 879 -26.34 9.57 -10.23
N TYR A 880 -25.22 10.11 -10.72
CA TYR A 880 -25.05 10.71 -12.05
C TYR A 880 -25.92 11.95 -12.29
N HIS A 881 -26.32 12.65 -11.22
CA HIS A 881 -26.85 14.01 -11.38
C HIS A 881 -25.68 14.96 -11.63
N GLY A 882 -25.71 15.60 -12.81
CA GLY A 882 -24.72 16.58 -13.23
C GLY A 882 -25.05 17.98 -12.74
N LYS A 883 -24.02 18.76 -12.39
CA LYS A 883 -24.11 20.20 -12.11
C LYS A 883 -22.91 20.93 -12.71
N VAL A 884 -23.14 22.14 -13.18
CA VAL A 884 -22.06 23.05 -13.59
C VAL A 884 -21.50 23.73 -12.35
N VAL A 885 -20.20 23.63 -12.13
CA VAL A 885 -19.50 24.26 -11.00
C VAL A 885 -18.25 24.96 -11.50
N GLU A 886 -17.76 25.95 -10.75
CA GLU A 886 -16.46 26.57 -11.02
C GLU A 886 -15.31 25.60 -10.67
N GLU A 887 -15.42 24.94 -9.51
CA GLU A 887 -14.44 23.99 -8.99
C GLU A 887 -15.14 22.76 -8.38
N GLU A 888 -14.50 21.58 -8.44
CA GLU A 888 -15.08 20.37 -7.84
C GLU A 888 -15.21 20.45 -6.30
N PRO A 889 -16.25 19.83 -5.70
CA PRO A 889 -16.38 19.75 -4.25
C PRO A 889 -15.16 19.10 -3.59
N ASN A 890 -14.77 19.60 -2.43
CA ASN A 890 -13.60 19.11 -1.68
C ASN A 890 -12.30 19.10 -2.53
N LYS A 891 -11.98 20.24 -3.15
CA LYS A 891 -10.80 20.43 -4.02
C LYS A 891 -9.45 19.97 -3.45
N ASN A 892 -9.31 19.93 -2.12
CA ASN A 892 -8.11 19.46 -1.40
C ASN A 892 -8.46 18.53 -0.21
N TYR A 893 -9.19 17.45 -0.45
CA TYR A 893 -9.87 16.67 0.61
C TYR A 893 -8.99 15.88 1.57
N PHE A 894 -7.67 15.80 1.39
CA PHE A 894 -6.78 14.99 2.25
C PHE A 894 -6.65 15.50 3.69
N SER A 895 -7.52 16.44 4.09
CA SER A 895 -7.79 16.79 5.49
C SER A 895 -8.56 15.65 6.21
N PRO A 896 -8.29 15.39 7.50
CA PRO A 896 -9.00 14.35 8.27
C PRO A 896 -10.54 14.51 8.31
N LEU A 897 -11.04 15.75 8.26
CA LEU A 897 -12.48 16.05 8.26
C LEU A 897 -13.16 15.71 6.92
N GLY A 898 -12.44 15.81 5.80
CA GLY A 898 -12.93 15.47 4.47
C GLY A 898 -12.96 13.96 4.18
N ALA A 899 -12.14 13.17 4.90
CA ALA A 899 -12.02 11.73 4.68
C ALA A 899 -13.30 10.95 5.04
N ILE A 900 -14.02 11.34 6.09
CA ILE A 900 -15.22 10.63 6.57
C ILE A 900 -16.35 10.65 5.52
N PRO A 901 -16.81 11.81 5.00
CA PRO A 901 -17.82 11.85 3.94
C PRO A 901 -17.41 11.07 2.69
N MET A 902 -16.11 11.02 2.38
CA MET A 902 -15.61 10.28 1.23
C MET A 902 -15.69 8.77 1.40
N MET A 903 -15.36 8.26 2.59
CA MET A 903 -15.49 6.85 2.92
C MET A 903 -16.95 6.39 2.88
N VAL A 904 -17.84 7.24 3.41
CA VAL A 904 -19.29 7.02 3.28
C VAL A 904 -19.70 6.98 1.81
N ASN A 905 -19.21 7.89 0.98
CA ASN A 905 -19.49 7.87 -0.46
C ASN A 905 -18.95 6.61 -1.15
N ALA A 906 -17.71 6.18 -0.85
CA ALA A 906 -17.11 4.97 -1.40
C ALA A 906 -17.90 3.70 -1.01
N PHE A 907 -18.41 3.65 0.22
CA PHE A 907 -19.31 2.58 0.66
C PHE A 907 -20.62 2.56 -0.12
N PHE A 908 -21.24 3.72 -0.34
CA PHE A 908 -22.45 3.80 -1.16
C PHE A 908 -22.20 3.52 -2.65
N GLU A 909 -21.02 3.83 -3.19
CA GLU A 909 -20.61 3.42 -4.54
C GLU A 909 -20.45 1.90 -4.64
N LEU A 910 -19.88 1.26 -3.62
CA LEU A 910 -19.81 -0.20 -3.55
C LEU A 910 -21.23 -0.80 -3.53
N ILE A 911 -22.16 -0.27 -2.73
CA ILE A 911 -23.57 -0.72 -2.76
C ILE A 911 -24.21 -0.48 -4.14
N ARG A 912 -23.96 0.69 -4.74
CA ARG A 912 -24.49 1.04 -6.07
C ARG A 912 -24.03 0.04 -7.12
N SER A 913 -22.80 -0.47 -7.05
CA SER A 913 -22.26 -1.45 -8.01
C SER A 913 -23.07 -2.75 -8.14
N PHE A 914 -23.82 -3.11 -7.10
CA PHE A 914 -24.71 -4.29 -7.09
C PHE A 914 -26.13 -3.94 -7.54
N THR A 915 -26.58 -2.70 -7.33
CA THR A 915 -27.97 -2.30 -7.51
C THR A 915 -28.25 -1.52 -8.80
N ILE A 916 -27.23 -0.91 -9.41
CA ILE A 916 -27.40 -0.03 -10.58
C ILE A 916 -28.03 -0.72 -11.78
N ALA A 917 -27.73 -2.00 -12.01
CA ALA A 917 -28.30 -2.77 -13.12
C ALA A 917 -29.83 -2.91 -13.00
N TYR A 918 -30.34 -3.03 -11.77
CA TYR A 918 -31.78 -3.10 -11.52
C TYR A 918 -32.46 -1.73 -11.66
N LYS A 919 -31.74 -0.65 -11.34
CA LYS A 919 -32.28 0.74 -11.36
C LYS A 919 -32.24 1.40 -12.73
N LYS A 920 -31.19 1.14 -13.51
CA LYS A 920 -30.92 1.83 -14.80
C LYS A 920 -30.92 0.88 -16.00
N GLY A 921 -31.00 -0.43 -15.76
CA GLY A 921 -31.03 -1.46 -16.79
C GLY A 921 -29.73 -2.27 -16.89
N PRO A 922 -29.76 -3.43 -17.57
CA PRO A 922 -28.65 -4.39 -17.61
C PRO A 922 -27.37 -3.81 -18.24
N GLY A 923 -27.48 -2.81 -19.12
CA GLY A 923 -26.34 -2.13 -19.75
C GLY A 923 -25.48 -1.29 -18.79
N TYR A 924 -25.90 -1.10 -17.54
CA TYR A 924 -25.14 -0.39 -16.50
C TYR A 924 -24.52 -1.32 -15.46
N LYS A 925 -24.62 -2.64 -15.66
CA LYS A 925 -24.07 -3.63 -14.75
C LYS A 925 -22.55 -3.47 -14.62
N GLU A 926 -22.09 -3.36 -13.38
CA GLU A 926 -20.66 -3.35 -13.08
C GLU A 926 -20.10 -4.78 -13.01
N GLY A 927 -18.93 -4.97 -13.62
CA GLY A 927 -18.22 -6.24 -13.64
C GLY A 927 -17.66 -6.60 -12.25
N CYS A 928 -17.40 -7.89 -12.04
CA CYS A 928 -16.78 -8.39 -10.80
C CYS A 928 -15.45 -7.66 -10.50
N PHE A 929 -14.67 -7.38 -11.53
CA PHE A 929 -13.38 -6.71 -11.41
C PHE A 929 -13.50 -5.28 -10.87
N LEU A 930 -14.41 -4.45 -11.43
CA LEU A 930 -14.67 -3.11 -10.91
C LEU A 930 -15.19 -3.14 -9.48
N ARG A 931 -16.02 -4.13 -9.10
CA ARG A 931 -16.50 -4.29 -7.72
C ARG A 931 -15.37 -4.56 -6.73
N VAL A 932 -14.40 -5.41 -7.09
CA VAL A 932 -13.19 -5.62 -6.28
C VAL A 932 -12.43 -4.32 -6.14
N PHE A 933 -12.32 -3.54 -7.22
CA PHE A 933 -11.66 -2.25 -7.19
C PHE A 933 -12.41 -1.21 -6.32
N ARG A 934 -13.75 -1.27 -6.26
CA ARG A 934 -14.54 -0.46 -5.31
C ARG A 934 -14.31 -0.83 -3.85
N ILE A 935 -13.97 -2.09 -3.55
CA ILE A 935 -13.55 -2.49 -2.19
C ILE A 935 -12.22 -1.82 -1.83
N ILE A 936 -11.28 -1.73 -2.77
CA ILE A 936 -10.03 -0.97 -2.58
C ILE A 936 -10.34 0.51 -2.32
N GLY A 937 -11.36 1.05 -2.99
CA GLY A 937 -11.87 2.40 -2.76
C GLY A 937 -12.38 2.69 -1.33
N LEU A 938 -12.65 1.66 -0.52
CA LEU A 938 -12.95 1.86 0.91
C LEU A 938 -11.69 2.22 1.72
N VAL A 939 -10.52 1.75 1.29
CA VAL A 939 -9.23 2.02 1.94
C VAL A 939 -8.61 3.31 1.41
N MET A 940 -8.74 3.54 0.10
CA MET A 940 -8.27 4.77 -0.56
C MET A 940 -9.44 5.46 -1.27
N PRO A 941 -10.23 6.27 -0.54
CA PRO A 941 -11.39 6.94 -1.11
C PRO A 941 -11.02 7.81 -2.30
N GLY A 942 -11.77 7.64 -3.39
CA GLY A 942 -11.56 8.38 -4.65
C GLY A 942 -10.86 7.59 -5.76
N ILE A 943 -10.08 6.54 -5.42
CA ILE A 943 -9.39 5.75 -6.44
C ILE A 943 -10.37 5.00 -7.35
N SER A 944 -11.44 4.45 -6.79
CA SER A 944 -12.47 3.74 -7.55
C SER A 944 -13.38 4.67 -8.35
N ALA A 945 -13.46 5.94 -7.97
CA ALA A 945 -14.20 6.98 -8.69
C ALA A 945 -13.45 7.45 -9.94
N HIS A 946 -12.12 7.26 -9.99
CA HIS A 946 -11.29 7.46 -11.18
C HIS A 946 -11.41 6.29 -12.19
N SER A 947 -12.64 5.86 -12.46
CA SER A 947 -12.95 4.76 -13.37
C SER A 947 -13.60 5.29 -14.64
N THR A 948 -13.12 4.82 -15.80
CA THR A 948 -13.73 5.14 -17.10
C THR A 948 -15.20 4.72 -17.18
N GLN A 949 -15.63 3.67 -16.46
CA GLN A 949 -17.03 3.25 -16.45
C GLN A 949 -17.96 4.33 -15.89
N ASP A 950 -17.52 5.01 -14.83
CA ASP A 950 -18.32 6.03 -14.16
C ASP A 950 -18.43 7.29 -15.04
N TYR A 951 -17.38 7.65 -15.78
CA TYR A 951 -17.45 8.72 -16.77
C TYR A 951 -18.33 8.38 -17.99
N VAL A 952 -18.28 7.14 -18.48
CA VAL A 952 -19.22 6.67 -19.53
C VAL A 952 -20.66 6.72 -19.02
N ASN A 953 -20.89 6.37 -17.76
CA ASN A 953 -22.22 6.47 -17.17
C ASN A 953 -22.65 7.93 -16.99
N ALA A 954 -21.73 8.84 -16.64
CA ALA A 954 -22.01 10.27 -16.53
C ALA A 954 -22.46 10.87 -17.86
N THR A 955 -21.80 10.54 -18.98
CA THR A 955 -22.18 11.05 -20.31
C THR A 955 -23.49 10.46 -20.84
N ARG A 956 -23.85 9.23 -20.43
CA ARG A 956 -25.12 8.58 -20.83
C ARG A 956 -26.32 8.99 -19.97
N LEU A 957 -26.15 9.00 -18.65
CA LEU A 957 -27.23 9.24 -17.67
C LEU A 957 -27.40 10.72 -17.30
N GLY A 958 -26.40 11.55 -17.57
CA GLY A 958 -26.45 12.99 -17.32
C GLY A 958 -27.51 13.70 -18.16
N SER A 959 -28.15 14.72 -17.57
CA SER A 959 -29.05 15.60 -18.32
C SER A 959 -28.26 16.41 -19.36
N SER A 960 -28.85 16.65 -20.52
CA SER A 960 -28.32 17.57 -21.53
C SER A 960 -28.33 19.04 -21.07
N ASP A 961 -29.11 19.37 -20.03
CA ASP A 961 -29.26 20.74 -19.54
C ASP A 961 -27.94 21.36 -19.06
N VAL A 962 -26.98 20.53 -18.64
CA VAL A 962 -25.65 20.98 -18.22
C VAL A 962 -24.84 21.62 -19.37
N PHE A 963 -25.26 21.41 -20.62
CA PHE A 963 -24.67 22.04 -21.81
C PHE A 963 -25.48 23.26 -22.29
N LEU A 964 -26.69 23.50 -21.75
CA LEU A 964 -27.60 24.58 -22.14
C LEU A 964 -27.40 25.86 -21.31
N SER A 965 -26.78 25.78 -20.14
CA SER A 965 -26.59 26.89 -19.19
C SER A 965 -25.59 27.98 -19.65
N HIS A 966 -25.26 28.04 -20.95
CA HIS A 966 -24.45 29.10 -21.56
C HIS A 966 -25.29 30.20 -22.22
N ASN A 967 -26.62 30.09 -22.21
CA ASN A 967 -27.51 31.15 -22.66
C ASN A 967 -28.29 31.75 -21.47
N GLU A 968 -27.85 32.94 -21.06
CA GLU A 968 -28.47 33.92 -20.14
C GLU A 968 -28.34 33.71 -18.60
N PRO A 969 -27.97 34.79 -17.86
CA PRO A 969 -27.99 34.79 -16.40
C PRO A 969 -29.43 34.99 -15.91
N SER A 970 -30.07 33.94 -15.40
CA SER A 970 -31.30 34.10 -14.62
C SER A 970 -30.98 34.01 -13.13
N SER A 971 -31.41 35.06 -12.45
CA SER A 971 -31.42 35.34 -11.02
C SER A 971 -32.22 34.33 -10.19
N ILE A 972 -31.96 34.37 -8.87
CA ILE A 972 -32.79 33.91 -7.72
C ILE A 972 -32.36 32.52 -7.19
N GLU A 973 -31.64 32.44 -6.06
CA GLU A 973 -32.10 32.42 -4.65
C GLU A 973 -32.80 31.12 -4.23
N GLU A 974 -32.45 30.63 -3.03
CA GLU A 974 -32.99 29.46 -2.28
C GLU A 974 -32.48 28.08 -2.74
N VAL A 975 -31.94 27.16 -1.92
CA VAL A 975 -32.19 26.82 -0.51
C VAL A 975 -30.89 26.29 0.14
N VAL A 976 -30.67 26.72 1.38
CA VAL A 976 -29.61 26.35 2.34
C VAL A 976 -29.53 24.85 2.64
#